data_AF-A0A8S9FWW0-F1
#
_entry.id   AF-A0A8S9FWW0-F1
#
_cell.length_a   1.000
_cell.length_b   1.000
_cell.length_c   1.000
_cell.angle_alpha   90.00
_cell.angle_beta   90.00
_cell.angle_gamma   90.00
#
_symmetry.space_group_name_H-M   'P 1'
#
loop_
_entity.id
_entity.type
_entity.pdbx_description
1 polymer ?
#
loop_
_entity_poly.entity_id
_entity_poly.type
_entity_poly.pdbx_seq_one_letter_code
_entity_poly.pdbx_strand_id
1 'polypeptide(L)'
;MTEPERLGGISLSFPANEDDTATASSPKTLPRRLLRRLLEPKSPVSAEEIDSKLRDADLRRQHYYESLSTKARPKTRSPRSAPIEELSQRLQSKLNAAEQKRLSILEKDLARLAKLDEARQAAKNGLLQRVEKQRDELETKVEERVQKAEKNRMLLFKAMAQRRAAKRQRAAQSLMQRAIQDNRYKESVRAAIYQKRAAAESKRMGILEAERRRANTRLRQVFGAASSVQSQKEAERRKMKDRLEERLQRAKKLKAQCWRRFAKYKKSTILLASAYRDLGIDAKSIESVPFEQLAIQMNSVAVIRTVKELLDRLEIRLTLSQGSTVKNINHLLKHIFPPARRGNSPSSVSQSEQRSPNFKKMGHENLKKIARYPARIFLCAYMIKQHPDAIFRGRGEHEIALVDSANSLIREFELLVKIILDGPGDNVSLLTPGPKKFKSQLEAFDETWCSYLEGFVVWKINDAKLLENELAKTQKPELPEGSKHTSLNQKPLKVSSPTVRAILTEIDGGEVGESKASADSLRQSSSSPGSSSSSPSLNSGIEGISPPNVTGLDATLASENEVIVNEIVHENSSTFADSFDAGTGDLNNLQVKVKETMEKAFWDGVMESMKQSQPDFSWVIKLMNEVRDELCEISPKDWRQEIVQTIDTDVLSQLLAAGNVDMGYLGNILEFSLGILLKLSAPANEEEIRSTHHKLMTELGEIVPTEDQSNSSYAVLMVKGLRFVLQQIQILKKEISKSRLKLLEPLLKGPAGLEYLKKSFSSRYGSPDQAASSLPLTKRWLFSVRGEAEKEWDEHKDALSAVTNNNPGSSGLPSTTMRTGGNVPSVSKVNAPSSPFPGIELSECKGETVDLLVRLGLLKMVSEIGGLTLETIPETFQLNLTRLRAIQSQIQKIILVSISVLILQQTLASHKASDVETITWTCINRLYEMLDAKPDAGLSEIMETFSELLDSDDAETKKQVIANMLVKSLQAGDPVFTRVSQTIYLATRAAVMAGNNTKRKQLVETMLRRIGAASLSDKVIEVSDILVLVANVSRSVHGLWYEELLKKPNFN
;
A
#
# COMPACT_ATOMS: atom_id res chain seq x y z
N MET A 1 -79.96 -51.20 -105.38
CA MET A 1 -80.86 -50.31 -106.14
C MET A 1 -81.76 -49.61 -105.14
N THR A 2 -81.99 -48.31 -105.38
CA THR A 2 -83.22 -47.57 -105.03
C THR A 2 -83.71 -47.61 -103.57
N GLU A 3 -83.56 -46.47 -102.90
CA GLU A 3 -84.65 -45.65 -102.31
C GLU A 3 -86.12 -46.05 -102.64
N PRO A 4 -87.17 -45.60 -101.92
CA PRO A 4 -87.26 -44.30 -101.21
C PRO A 4 -88.11 -44.23 -99.90
N GLU A 5 -88.03 -43.05 -99.25
CA GLU A 5 -89.13 -42.21 -98.70
C GLU A 5 -90.14 -42.76 -97.65
N ARG A 6 -90.61 -42.03 -96.62
CA ARG A 6 -90.86 -40.57 -96.49
C ARG A 6 -91.20 -40.18 -95.03
N LEU A 7 -90.73 -38.98 -94.65
CA LEU A 7 -91.35 -37.88 -93.86
C LEU A 7 -92.15 -38.21 -92.57
N GLY A 8 -92.03 -37.47 -91.47
CA GLY A 8 -91.37 -36.20 -91.18
C GLY A 8 -91.91 -35.62 -89.85
N GLY A 9 -91.11 -34.82 -89.15
CA GLY A 9 -91.51 -34.10 -87.93
C GLY A 9 -90.29 -33.55 -87.19
N ILE A 10 -90.05 -32.24 -87.34
CA ILE A 10 -88.83 -31.51 -86.96
C ILE A 10 -88.90 -30.97 -85.53
N SER A 11 -87.75 -31.04 -84.86
CA SER A 11 -87.45 -30.57 -83.49
C SER A 11 -86.88 -29.14 -83.49
N LEU A 12 -87.08 -28.39 -82.41
CA LEU A 12 -86.35 -27.15 -82.07
C LEU A 12 -86.22 -27.00 -80.55
N SER A 13 -84.98 -26.92 -80.06
CA SER A 13 -84.61 -26.27 -78.79
C SER A 13 -83.17 -25.77 -78.88
N PHE A 14 -82.94 -24.52 -78.45
CA PHE A 14 -81.70 -23.76 -78.61
C PHE A 14 -80.62 -24.08 -77.57
N PRO A 15 -79.31 -23.90 -77.88
CA PRO A 15 -78.19 -24.34 -77.05
C PRO A 15 -77.51 -23.21 -76.25
N ALA A 16 -76.80 -23.58 -75.17
CA ALA A 16 -75.73 -22.81 -74.56
C ALA A 16 -74.56 -23.74 -74.16
N ASN A 17 -73.58 -23.81 -75.08
CA ASN A 17 -72.15 -24.18 -74.97
C ASN A 17 -71.73 -25.45 -74.20
N GLU A 18 -71.58 -26.54 -74.97
CA GLU A 18 -70.65 -27.68 -74.81
C GLU A 18 -69.29 -27.27 -75.45
N ASP A 19 -68.10 -27.45 -74.87
CA ASP A 19 -67.38 -28.69 -74.51
C ASP A 19 -67.24 -29.71 -75.66
N ASP A 20 -66.00 -29.77 -76.16
CA ASP A 20 -65.51 -30.73 -77.12
C ASP A 20 -65.53 -32.16 -76.56
N THR A 21 -65.94 -33.08 -77.42
CA THR A 21 -65.50 -34.49 -77.52
C THR A 21 -65.94 -35.51 -76.46
N ALA A 22 -66.50 -36.60 -77.01
CA ALA A 22 -66.52 -37.97 -76.49
C ALA A 22 -67.56 -38.38 -75.42
N THR A 23 -68.59 -39.07 -75.92
CA THR A 23 -69.30 -40.21 -75.30
C THR A 23 -70.24 -39.97 -74.09
N ALA A 24 -71.49 -39.64 -74.43
CA ALA A 24 -72.70 -40.01 -73.69
C ALA A 24 -72.93 -41.54 -73.68
N SER A 25 -73.71 -42.21 -72.83
CA SER A 25 -74.27 -41.98 -71.49
C SER A 25 -75.00 -43.29 -71.10
N SER A 26 -74.98 -43.73 -69.83
CA SER A 26 -76.16 -44.23 -69.09
C SER A 26 -75.79 -44.75 -67.68
N PRO A 27 -76.70 -44.62 -66.69
CA PRO A 27 -76.34 -44.51 -65.28
C PRO A 27 -76.37 -45.82 -64.50
N LYS A 28 -75.63 -45.78 -63.39
CA LYS A 28 -75.32 -46.88 -62.48
C LYS A 28 -76.54 -47.48 -61.79
N THR A 29 -76.79 -48.74 -62.17
CA THR A 29 -76.97 -49.91 -61.30
C THR A 29 -78.33 -50.16 -60.63
N LEU A 30 -79.06 -51.07 -61.28
CA LEU A 30 -80.26 -51.77 -60.81
C LEU A 30 -80.06 -52.50 -59.46
N PRO A 31 -81.09 -52.58 -58.59
CA PRO A 31 -81.02 -53.32 -57.34
C PRO A 31 -80.73 -54.82 -57.55
N ARG A 32 -79.86 -55.39 -56.70
CA ARG A 32 -79.33 -56.77 -56.77
C ARG A 32 -80.38 -57.89 -56.98
N ARG A 33 -81.65 -57.67 -56.61
CA ARG A 33 -82.75 -58.62 -56.86
C ARG A 33 -83.04 -58.83 -58.36
N LEU A 34 -82.91 -57.79 -59.17
CA LEU A 34 -83.14 -57.87 -60.62
C LEU A 34 -81.93 -58.48 -61.34
N LEU A 35 -80.72 -58.19 -60.87
CA LEU A 35 -79.49 -58.85 -61.36
C LEU A 35 -79.53 -60.37 -61.12
N ARG A 36 -79.95 -60.84 -59.93
CA ARG A 36 -80.02 -62.28 -59.65
C ARG A 36 -81.06 -63.01 -60.53
N ARG A 37 -82.18 -62.36 -60.89
CA ARG A 37 -83.18 -62.93 -61.82
C ARG A 37 -82.75 -62.92 -63.28
N LEU A 38 -81.86 -62.00 -63.67
CA LEU A 38 -81.35 -61.87 -65.03
C LEU A 38 -80.08 -62.71 -65.28
N LEU A 39 -79.41 -63.17 -64.22
CA LEU A 39 -78.22 -64.03 -64.27
C LEU A 39 -78.52 -65.54 -64.12
N GLU A 40 -79.79 -65.95 -63.93
CA GLU A 40 -80.15 -67.35 -64.07
C GLU A 40 -80.24 -67.72 -65.56
N PRO A 41 -79.42 -68.66 -66.05
CA PRO A 41 -79.54 -69.15 -67.41
C PRO A 41 -80.85 -69.92 -67.53
N LYS A 42 -81.85 -69.34 -68.21
CA LYS A 42 -83.02 -70.11 -68.64
C LYS A 42 -82.55 -71.07 -69.73
N SER A 43 -82.30 -72.33 -69.37
CA SER A 43 -82.28 -73.40 -70.35
C SER A 43 -83.64 -73.46 -71.07
N PRO A 44 -83.69 -73.71 -72.39
CA PRO A 44 -84.96 -73.91 -73.07
C PRO A 44 -85.68 -75.08 -72.39
N VAL A 45 -86.87 -74.82 -71.88
CA VAL A 45 -87.70 -75.78 -71.17
C VAL A 45 -88.00 -76.93 -72.15
N SER A 46 -87.49 -78.13 -71.85
CA SER A 46 -87.75 -79.34 -72.63
C SER A 46 -89.26 -79.61 -72.66
N ALA A 47 -89.79 -80.17 -73.76
CA ALA A 47 -91.19 -80.57 -73.85
C ALA A 47 -91.60 -81.47 -72.66
N GLU A 48 -90.69 -82.31 -72.17
CA GLU A 48 -90.88 -83.15 -70.98
C GLU A 48 -91.10 -82.34 -69.69
N GLU A 49 -90.51 -81.15 -69.58
CA GLU A 49 -90.63 -80.25 -68.44
C GLU A 49 -91.90 -79.37 -68.53
N ILE A 50 -92.39 -79.12 -69.75
CA ILE A 50 -93.71 -78.53 -69.98
C ILE A 50 -94.78 -79.57 -69.64
N ASP A 51 -94.62 -80.81 -70.10
CA ASP A 51 -95.54 -81.92 -69.80
C ASP A 51 -95.49 -82.33 -68.33
N SER A 52 -94.36 -82.21 -67.64
CA SER A 52 -94.30 -82.40 -66.19
C SER A 52 -95.08 -81.30 -65.48
N LYS A 53 -94.92 -80.03 -65.87
CA LYS A 53 -95.67 -78.89 -65.31
C LYS A 53 -97.17 -78.94 -65.63
N LEU A 54 -97.55 -79.45 -66.80
CA LEU A 54 -98.94 -79.69 -67.19
C LEU A 54 -99.55 -80.86 -66.42
N ARG A 55 -98.84 -81.98 -66.28
CA ARG A 55 -99.25 -83.09 -65.39
C ARG A 55 -99.39 -82.64 -63.94
N ASP A 56 -98.47 -81.81 -63.48
CA ASP A 56 -98.49 -81.25 -62.12
C ASP A 56 -99.63 -80.23 -61.95
N ALA A 57 -99.98 -79.47 -63.01
CA ALA A 57 -101.17 -78.63 -63.04
C ALA A 57 -102.47 -79.44 -63.11
N ASP A 58 -102.47 -80.58 -63.78
CA ASP A 58 -103.60 -81.50 -63.83
C ASP A 58 -103.78 -82.27 -62.53
N LEU A 59 -102.70 -82.67 -61.85
CA LEU A 59 -102.75 -83.18 -60.48
C LEU A 59 -103.29 -82.13 -59.51
N ARG A 60 -102.88 -80.86 -59.65
CA ARG A 60 -103.47 -79.75 -58.90
C ARG A 60 -104.97 -79.57 -59.19
N ARG A 61 -105.39 -79.69 -60.45
CA ARG A 61 -106.81 -79.66 -60.84
C ARG A 61 -107.57 -80.86 -60.30
N GLN A 62 -107.02 -82.06 -60.36
CA GLN A 62 -107.60 -83.28 -59.81
C GLN A 62 -107.76 -83.16 -58.29
N HIS A 63 -106.75 -82.73 -57.56
CA HIS A 63 -106.86 -82.46 -56.12
C HIS A 63 -107.86 -81.35 -55.79
N TYR A 64 -108.03 -80.36 -56.68
CA TYR A 64 -109.06 -79.34 -56.54
C TYR A 64 -110.47 -79.90 -56.77
N TYR A 65 -110.68 -80.71 -57.81
CA TYR A 65 -111.95 -81.39 -58.07
C TYR A 65 -112.27 -82.47 -57.03
N GLU A 66 -111.26 -83.13 -56.48
CA GLU A 66 -111.36 -84.07 -55.35
C GLU A 66 -111.70 -83.33 -54.05
N SER A 67 -111.11 -82.16 -53.81
CA SER A 67 -111.50 -81.24 -52.73
C SER A 67 -112.93 -80.69 -52.91
N LEU A 68 -113.39 -80.50 -54.14
CA LEU A 68 -114.77 -80.10 -54.42
C LEU A 68 -115.75 -81.26 -54.29
N SER A 69 -115.38 -82.48 -54.71
CA SER A 69 -116.23 -83.68 -54.60
C SER A 69 -116.37 -84.15 -53.16
N THR A 70 -115.31 -84.03 -52.34
CA THR A 70 -115.37 -84.25 -50.88
C THR A 70 -116.24 -83.21 -50.17
N LYS A 71 -116.38 -81.99 -50.70
CA LYS A 71 -117.31 -80.95 -50.21
C LYS A 71 -118.75 -81.10 -50.71
N ALA A 72 -118.96 -81.74 -51.87
CA ALA A 72 -120.26 -81.90 -52.51
C ALA A 72 -120.97 -83.24 -52.21
N ARG A 73 -120.33 -84.19 -51.52
CA ARG A 73 -121.02 -85.37 -50.98
C ARG A 73 -122.05 -84.96 -49.91
N PRO A 74 -123.31 -85.44 -49.96
CA PRO A 74 -124.20 -85.33 -48.81
C PRO A 74 -123.52 -86.01 -47.62
N LYS A 75 -123.36 -85.29 -46.51
CA LYS A 75 -122.86 -85.85 -45.25
C LYS A 75 -123.69 -87.10 -44.90
N THR A 76 -123.06 -88.27 -44.92
CA THR A 76 -123.60 -89.46 -44.27
C THR A 76 -123.82 -89.13 -42.80
N ARG A 77 -125.08 -89.22 -42.37
CA ARG A 77 -125.50 -89.01 -40.98
C ARG A 77 -124.73 -90.00 -40.11
N SER A 78 -123.70 -89.50 -39.42
CA SER A 78 -122.93 -90.25 -38.42
C SER A 78 -123.49 -89.94 -37.02
N PRO A 79 -123.37 -90.88 -36.06
CA PRO A 79 -124.29 -91.01 -34.93
C PRO A 79 -124.11 -89.96 -33.83
N ARG A 80 -125.13 -89.88 -32.98
CA ARG A 80 -125.22 -89.12 -31.72
C ARG A 80 -123.95 -89.18 -30.84
N SER A 81 -123.62 -88.00 -30.28
CA SER A 81 -122.88 -87.68 -29.03
C SER A 81 -121.47 -88.23 -28.83
N ALA A 82 -120.46 -87.35 -28.90
CA ALA A 82 -119.15 -87.53 -28.27
C ALA A 82 -119.10 -86.73 -26.94
N PRO A 83 -118.46 -87.24 -25.85
CA PRO A 83 -118.47 -86.61 -24.54
C PRO A 83 -117.65 -85.30 -24.52
N ILE A 84 -118.04 -84.34 -23.66
CA ILE A 84 -117.42 -83.02 -23.49
C ILE A 84 -115.90 -83.10 -23.18
N GLU A 85 -115.44 -84.20 -22.60
CA GLU A 85 -114.03 -84.48 -22.30
C GLU A 85 -113.13 -84.51 -23.54
N GLU A 86 -113.59 -85.05 -24.67
CA GLU A 86 -112.76 -85.20 -25.87
C GLU A 86 -112.49 -83.85 -26.58
N LEU A 87 -113.44 -82.92 -26.50
CA LEU A 87 -113.28 -81.54 -26.99
C LEU A 87 -112.32 -80.72 -26.11
N SER A 88 -112.37 -80.93 -24.79
CA SER A 88 -111.47 -80.25 -23.84
C SER A 88 -110.01 -80.67 -24.06
N GLN A 89 -109.75 -81.98 -24.23
CA GLN A 89 -108.42 -82.51 -24.54
C GLN A 89 -107.89 -82.00 -25.90
N ARG A 90 -108.78 -81.83 -26.88
CA ARG A 90 -108.42 -81.27 -28.19
C ARG A 90 -108.09 -79.78 -28.14
N LEU A 91 -108.74 -79.00 -27.28
CA LEU A 91 -108.38 -77.59 -27.06
C LEU A 91 -107.07 -77.47 -26.28
N GLN A 92 -106.89 -78.29 -25.23
CA GLN A 92 -105.65 -78.35 -24.46
C GLN A 92 -104.44 -78.68 -25.34
N SER A 93 -104.56 -79.70 -26.20
CA SER A 93 -103.48 -80.08 -27.13
C SER A 93 -103.17 -78.99 -28.16
N LYS A 94 -104.18 -78.25 -28.64
CA LYS A 94 -103.96 -77.10 -29.53
C LYS A 94 -103.32 -75.92 -28.82
N LEU A 95 -103.69 -75.64 -27.57
CA LEU A 95 -103.07 -74.60 -26.75
C LEU A 95 -101.60 -74.94 -26.49
N ASN A 96 -101.32 -76.17 -26.06
CA ASN A 96 -99.96 -76.67 -25.84
C ASN A 96 -99.13 -76.61 -27.13
N ALA A 97 -99.70 -77.00 -28.28
CA ALA A 97 -99.01 -76.89 -29.56
C ALA A 97 -98.71 -75.43 -29.97
N ALA A 98 -99.62 -74.50 -29.66
CA ALA A 98 -99.41 -73.08 -29.90
C ALA A 98 -98.34 -72.49 -28.97
N GLU A 99 -98.31 -72.90 -27.70
CA GLU A 99 -97.27 -72.52 -26.73
C GLU A 99 -95.90 -73.04 -27.15
N GLN A 100 -95.80 -74.33 -27.50
CA GLN A 100 -94.56 -74.92 -28.03
C GLN A 100 -94.07 -74.18 -29.29
N LYS A 101 -94.98 -73.79 -30.18
CA LYS A 101 -94.64 -73.00 -31.38
C LYS A 101 -94.14 -71.59 -31.01
N ARG A 102 -94.76 -70.92 -30.03
CA ARG A 102 -94.29 -69.61 -29.53
C ARG A 102 -92.90 -69.72 -28.91
N LEU A 103 -92.66 -70.73 -28.07
CA LEU A 103 -91.35 -70.98 -27.46
C LEU A 103 -90.29 -71.27 -28.54
N SER A 104 -90.61 -72.09 -29.55
CA SER A 104 -89.68 -72.36 -30.65
C SER A 104 -89.33 -71.11 -31.48
N ILE A 105 -90.27 -70.18 -31.66
CA ILE A 105 -90.01 -68.90 -32.33
C ILE A 105 -89.09 -68.02 -31.47
N LEU A 106 -89.39 -67.90 -30.17
CA LEU A 106 -88.56 -67.14 -29.24
C LEU A 106 -87.14 -67.70 -29.16
N GLU A 107 -86.99 -69.02 -29.12
CA GLU A 107 -85.68 -69.69 -29.12
C GLU A 107 -84.88 -69.39 -30.39
N LYS A 108 -85.52 -69.42 -31.56
CA LYS A 108 -84.88 -69.06 -32.84
C LYS A 108 -84.47 -67.59 -32.89
N ASP A 109 -85.31 -66.70 -32.38
CA ASP A 109 -85.01 -65.26 -32.33
C ASP A 109 -83.86 -64.96 -31.35
N LEU A 110 -83.86 -65.60 -30.17
CA LEU A 110 -82.76 -65.52 -29.21
C LEU A 110 -81.45 -66.06 -29.79
N ALA A 111 -81.49 -67.21 -30.47
CA ALA A 111 -80.31 -67.77 -31.14
C ALA A 111 -79.77 -66.85 -32.25
N ARG A 112 -80.66 -66.17 -32.99
CA ARG A 112 -80.26 -65.17 -33.99
C ARG A 112 -79.63 -63.93 -33.36
N LEU A 113 -80.19 -63.43 -32.26
CA LEU A 113 -79.65 -62.29 -31.53
C LEU A 113 -78.27 -62.62 -30.93
N ALA A 114 -78.09 -63.82 -30.37
CA ALA A 114 -76.81 -64.30 -29.86
C ALA A 114 -75.73 -64.29 -30.96
N LYS A 115 -76.04 -64.79 -32.17
CA LYS A 115 -75.11 -64.76 -33.31
C LYS A 115 -74.75 -63.35 -33.77
N LEU A 116 -75.70 -62.41 -33.71
CA LEU A 116 -75.42 -61.00 -34.04
C LEU A 116 -74.53 -60.33 -32.99
N ASP A 117 -74.72 -60.66 -31.71
CA ASP A 117 -73.85 -60.13 -30.65
C ASP A 117 -72.46 -60.74 -30.72
N GLU A 118 -72.33 -62.04 -30.99
CA GLU A 118 -71.05 -62.71 -31.25
C GLU A 118 -70.28 -62.05 -32.41
N ALA A 119 -70.96 -61.77 -33.53
CA ALA A 119 -70.37 -61.07 -34.66
C ALA A 119 -69.93 -59.63 -34.31
N ARG A 120 -70.72 -58.93 -33.49
CA ARG A 120 -70.37 -57.59 -32.97
C ARG A 120 -69.14 -57.63 -32.06
N GLN A 121 -69.09 -58.59 -31.15
CA GLN A 121 -67.96 -58.78 -30.25
C GLN A 121 -66.68 -59.16 -31.02
N ALA A 122 -66.79 -60.05 -32.02
CA ALA A 122 -65.67 -60.39 -32.90
C ALA A 122 -65.15 -59.16 -33.67
N ALA A 123 -66.04 -58.32 -34.20
CA ALA A 123 -65.64 -57.08 -34.88
C ALA A 123 -64.98 -56.07 -33.93
N LYS A 124 -65.49 -55.92 -32.71
CA LYS A 124 -64.90 -55.09 -31.65
C LYS A 124 -63.49 -55.58 -31.29
N ASN A 125 -63.34 -56.88 -31.08
CA ASN A 125 -62.04 -57.49 -30.74
C ASN A 125 -61.03 -57.34 -31.89
N GLY A 126 -61.45 -57.53 -33.13
CA GLY A 126 -60.58 -57.32 -34.30
C GLY A 126 -60.14 -55.86 -34.47
N LEU A 127 -60.97 -54.88 -34.06
CA LEU A 127 -60.57 -53.47 -34.05
C LEU A 127 -59.58 -53.17 -32.92
N LEU A 128 -59.83 -53.68 -31.71
CA LEU A 128 -58.92 -53.53 -30.58
C LEU A 128 -57.52 -54.10 -30.87
N GLN A 129 -57.45 -55.30 -31.47
CA GLN A 129 -56.17 -55.90 -31.86
C GLN A 129 -55.39 -55.07 -32.88
N ARG A 130 -56.08 -54.38 -33.81
CA ARG A 130 -55.41 -53.48 -34.77
C ARG A 130 -54.87 -52.23 -34.09
N VAL A 131 -55.63 -51.65 -33.17
CA VAL A 131 -55.19 -50.49 -32.40
C VAL A 131 -54.02 -50.85 -31.50
N GLU A 132 -54.05 -52.01 -30.86
CA GLU A 132 -52.96 -52.51 -30.02
C GLU A 132 -51.69 -52.73 -30.84
N LYS A 133 -51.79 -53.39 -32.00
CA LYS A 133 -50.65 -53.55 -32.90
C LYS A 133 -50.05 -52.21 -33.35
N GLN A 134 -50.90 -51.22 -33.67
CA GLN A 134 -50.42 -49.88 -34.03
C GLN A 134 -49.75 -49.16 -32.86
N ARG A 135 -50.26 -49.34 -31.63
CA ARG A 135 -49.64 -48.80 -30.41
C ARG A 135 -48.24 -49.36 -30.25
N ASP A 136 -48.08 -50.68 -30.34
CA ASP A 136 -46.79 -51.34 -30.12
C ASP A 136 -45.78 -50.98 -31.24
N GLU A 137 -46.23 -50.85 -32.50
CA GLU A 137 -45.40 -50.34 -33.60
C GLU A 137 -44.97 -48.88 -33.42
N LEU A 138 -45.80 -48.04 -32.78
CA LEU A 138 -45.45 -46.66 -32.48
C LEU A 138 -44.52 -46.58 -31.27
N GLU A 139 -44.76 -47.39 -30.24
CA GLU A 139 -43.93 -47.49 -29.04
C GLU A 139 -42.49 -47.85 -29.42
N THR A 140 -42.29 -48.90 -30.22
CA THR A 140 -40.96 -49.28 -30.71
C THR A 140 -40.27 -48.17 -31.52
N LYS A 141 -40.99 -47.48 -32.41
CA LYS A 141 -40.44 -46.34 -33.18
C LYS A 141 -40.07 -45.16 -32.29
N VAL A 142 -40.85 -44.89 -31.24
CA VAL A 142 -40.56 -43.83 -30.27
C VAL A 142 -39.32 -44.20 -29.46
N GLU A 143 -39.22 -45.43 -28.98
CA GLU A 143 -38.04 -45.93 -28.26
C GLU A 143 -36.76 -45.83 -29.10
N GLU A 144 -36.79 -46.25 -30.37
CA GLU A 144 -35.64 -46.13 -31.28
C GLU A 144 -35.20 -44.67 -31.47
N ARG A 145 -36.16 -43.74 -31.61
CA ARG A 145 -35.86 -42.30 -31.75
C ARG A 145 -35.27 -41.72 -30.47
N VAL A 146 -35.78 -42.12 -29.31
CA VAL A 146 -35.26 -41.71 -28.00
C VAL A 146 -33.83 -42.22 -27.82
N GLN A 147 -33.57 -43.50 -28.07
CA GLN A 147 -32.21 -44.08 -27.99
C GLN A 147 -31.24 -43.38 -28.97
N LYS A 148 -31.69 -43.03 -30.18
CA LYS A 148 -30.87 -42.28 -31.14
C LYS A 148 -30.58 -40.86 -30.64
N ALA A 149 -31.56 -40.17 -30.07
CA ALA A 149 -31.39 -38.84 -29.49
C ALA A 149 -30.40 -38.88 -28.30
N GLU A 150 -30.49 -39.90 -27.45
CA GLU A 150 -29.55 -40.11 -26.34
C GLU A 150 -28.12 -40.36 -26.82
N LYS A 151 -27.93 -41.20 -27.84
CA LYS A 151 -26.60 -41.40 -28.46
C LYS A 151 -26.03 -40.09 -29.00
N ASN A 152 -26.85 -39.29 -29.70
CA ASN A 152 -26.43 -37.98 -30.21
C ASN A 152 -26.06 -37.01 -29.08
N ARG A 153 -26.87 -36.98 -28.01
CA ARG A 153 -26.60 -36.18 -26.82
C ARG A 153 -25.28 -36.60 -26.15
N MET A 154 -25.01 -37.89 -26.03
CA MET A 154 -23.75 -38.42 -25.49
C MET A 154 -22.54 -38.02 -26.33
N LEU A 155 -22.65 -38.04 -27.66
CA LEU A 155 -21.59 -37.57 -28.55
C LEU A 155 -21.30 -36.08 -28.41
N LEU A 156 -22.35 -35.25 -28.28
CA LEU A 156 -22.21 -33.82 -28.01
C LEU A 156 -21.50 -33.56 -26.68
N PHE A 157 -21.89 -34.26 -25.61
CA PHE A 157 -21.21 -34.16 -24.32
C PHE A 157 -19.75 -34.59 -24.39
N LYS A 158 -19.44 -35.67 -25.10
CA LYS A 158 -18.06 -36.13 -25.31
C LYS A 158 -17.23 -35.09 -26.07
N ALA A 159 -17.77 -34.50 -27.13
CA ALA A 159 -17.10 -33.45 -27.90
C ALA A 159 -16.86 -32.18 -27.06
N MET A 160 -17.86 -31.76 -26.27
CA MET A 160 -17.70 -30.63 -25.33
C MET A 160 -16.66 -30.93 -24.25
N ALA A 161 -16.64 -32.14 -23.69
CA ALA A 161 -15.64 -32.56 -22.71
C ALA A 161 -14.23 -32.52 -23.29
N GLN A 162 -14.05 -33.00 -24.52
CA GLN A 162 -12.76 -32.94 -25.24
C GLN A 162 -12.31 -31.51 -25.50
N ARG A 163 -13.21 -30.61 -25.95
CA ARG A 163 -12.89 -29.19 -26.13
C ARG A 163 -12.49 -28.52 -24.83
N ARG A 164 -13.19 -28.81 -23.72
CA ARG A 164 -12.84 -28.32 -22.38
C ARG A 164 -11.47 -28.84 -21.93
N ALA A 165 -11.19 -30.13 -22.14
CA ALA A 165 -9.89 -30.72 -21.82
C ALA A 165 -8.75 -30.07 -22.63
N ALA A 166 -8.94 -29.88 -23.94
CA ALA A 166 -7.97 -29.20 -24.80
C ALA A 166 -7.74 -27.74 -24.36
N LYS A 167 -8.80 -27.01 -23.99
CA LYS A 167 -8.69 -25.63 -23.47
C LYS A 167 -7.92 -25.60 -22.14
N ARG A 168 -8.17 -26.55 -21.23
CA ARG A 168 -7.41 -26.70 -19.98
C ARG A 168 -5.94 -27.00 -20.24
N GLN A 169 -5.63 -27.89 -21.18
CA GLN A 169 -4.25 -28.22 -21.54
C GLN A 169 -3.51 -27.00 -22.12
N ARG A 170 -4.13 -26.23 -23.02
CA ARG A 170 -3.55 -24.98 -23.55
C ARG A 170 -3.33 -23.94 -22.46
N ALA A 171 -4.30 -23.78 -21.55
CA ALA A 171 -4.16 -22.87 -20.41
C ALA A 171 -3.01 -23.29 -19.49
N ALA A 172 -2.88 -24.58 -19.18
CA ALA A 172 -1.78 -25.12 -18.37
C ALA A 172 -0.41 -24.91 -19.05
N GLN A 173 -0.32 -25.13 -20.36
CA GLN A 173 0.91 -24.86 -21.12
C GLN A 173 1.29 -23.37 -21.14
N SER A 174 0.31 -22.48 -21.30
CA SER A 174 0.53 -21.03 -21.24
C SER A 174 1.01 -20.59 -19.85
N LEU A 175 0.40 -21.12 -18.78
CA LEU A 175 0.84 -20.86 -17.41
C LEU A 175 2.26 -21.37 -17.15
N MET A 176 2.59 -22.57 -17.63
CA MET A 176 3.95 -23.11 -17.53
C MET A 176 4.96 -22.21 -18.25
N GLN A 177 4.64 -21.71 -19.44
CA GLN A 177 5.51 -20.79 -20.17
C GLN A 177 5.69 -19.45 -19.43
N ARG A 178 4.61 -18.89 -18.87
CA ARG A 178 4.70 -17.69 -18.02
C ARG A 178 5.57 -17.93 -16.79
N ALA A 179 5.39 -19.05 -16.11
CA ALA A 179 6.22 -19.40 -14.95
C ALA A 179 7.71 -19.51 -15.31
N ILE A 180 8.04 -20.05 -16.48
CA ILE A 180 9.42 -20.09 -16.98
C ILE A 180 9.95 -18.68 -17.27
N GLN A 181 9.17 -17.81 -17.90
CA GLN A 181 9.55 -16.42 -18.16
C GLN A 181 9.78 -15.63 -16.86
N ASP A 182 8.86 -15.77 -15.89
CA ASP A 182 8.99 -15.15 -14.57
C ASP A 182 10.25 -15.64 -13.83
N ASN A 183 10.57 -16.94 -13.95
CA ASN A 183 11.79 -17.47 -13.33
C ASN A 183 13.06 -16.89 -13.99
N ARG A 184 13.11 -16.81 -15.33
CA ARG A 184 14.22 -16.16 -16.06
C ARG A 184 14.37 -14.69 -15.67
N TYR A 185 13.25 -13.97 -15.50
CA TYR A 185 13.27 -12.60 -15.02
C TYR A 185 13.85 -12.50 -13.60
N LYS A 186 13.40 -13.37 -12.67
CA LYS A 186 13.93 -13.44 -11.30
C LYS A 186 15.42 -13.75 -11.27
N GLU A 187 15.90 -14.67 -12.11
CA GLU A 187 17.33 -14.97 -12.26
C GLU A 187 18.12 -13.76 -12.77
N SER A 188 17.59 -13.04 -13.76
CA SER A 188 18.20 -11.81 -14.30
C SER A 188 18.30 -10.72 -13.22
N VAL A 189 17.24 -10.54 -12.42
CA VAL A 189 17.24 -9.60 -11.28
C VAL A 189 18.26 -10.01 -10.22
N ARG A 190 18.34 -11.31 -9.86
CA ARG A 190 19.36 -11.81 -8.92
C ARG A 190 20.77 -11.53 -9.43
N ALA A 191 21.04 -11.79 -10.71
CA ALA A 191 22.33 -11.49 -11.33
C ALA A 191 22.68 -9.98 -11.26
N ALA A 192 21.70 -9.11 -11.54
CA ALA A 192 21.89 -7.66 -11.43
C ALA A 192 22.18 -7.20 -9.98
N ILE A 193 21.52 -7.81 -8.99
CA ILE A 193 21.80 -7.56 -7.56
C ILE A 193 23.23 -7.97 -7.22
N TYR A 194 23.65 -9.17 -7.64
CA TYR A 194 25.03 -9.64 -7.41
C TYR A 194 26.07 -8.72 -8.06
N GLN A 195 25.83 -8.26 -9.29
CA GLN A 195 26.72 -7.31 -9.97
C GLN A 195 26.79 -5.98 -9.22
N LYS A 196 25.65 -5.42 -8.76
CA LYS A 196 25.64 -4.18 -7.97
C LYS A 196 26.38 -4.34 -6.65
N ARG A 197 26.21 -5.48 -5.97
CA ARG A 197 26.93 -5.79 -4.73
C ARG A 197 28.44 -5.90 -4.97
N ALA A 198 28.86 -6.64 -5.99
CA ALA A 198 30.27 -6.77 -6.36
C ALA A 198 30.89 -5.41 -6.72
N ALA A 199 30.17 -4.57 -7.47
CA ALA A 199 30.63 -3.21 -7.78
C ALA A 199 30.77 -2.33 -6.53
N ALA A 200 29.84 -2.43 -5.57
CA ALA A 200 29.93 -1.72 -4.30
C ALA A 200 31.12 -2.21 -3.44
N GLU A 201 31.35 -3.53 -3.39
CA GLU A 201 32.49 -4.13 -2.69
C GLU A 201 33.83 -3.70 -3.31
N SER A 202 33.96 -3.72 -4.64
CA SER A 202 35.14 -3.21 -5.35
C SER A 202 35.40 -1.71 -5.06
N LYS A 203 34.35 -0.88 -5.02
CA LYS A 203 34.48 0.54 -4.64
C LYS A 203 34.95 0.68 -3.19
N ARG A 204 34.37 -0.08 -2.26
CA ARG A 204 34.79 -0.08 -0.85
C ARG A 204 36.26 -0.49 -0.70
N MET A 205 36.69 -1.55 -1.38
CA MET A 205 38.08 -2.00 -1.37
C MET A 205 39.02 -0.93 -1.95
N GLY A 206 38.63 -0.27 -3.04
CA GLY A 206 39.40 0.83 -3.62
C GLY A 206 39.61 2.01 -2.65
N ILE A 207 38.58 2.39 -1.89
CA ILE A 207 38.67 3.45 -0.88
C ILE A 207 39.61 3.03 0.26
N LEU A 208 39.46 1.80 0.77
CA LEU A 208 40.31 1.27 1.85
C LEU A 208 41.78 1.19 1.41
N GLU A 209 42.05 0.77 0.18
CA GLU A 209 43.41 0.78 -0.35
C GLU A 209 43.98 2.19 -0.49
N ALA A 210 43.17 3.15 -0.95
CA ALA A 210 43.60 4.55 -1.04
C ALA A 210 43.94 5.14 0.34
N GLU A 211 43.16 4.82 1.37
CA GLU A 211 43.48 5.16 2.75
C GLU A 211 44.76 4.49 3.24
N ARG A 212 44.92 3.19 2.98
CA ARG A 212 46.16 2.45 3.31
C ARG A 212 47.37 3.06 2.63
N ARG A 213 47.28 3.45 1.36
CA ARG A 213 48.35 4.15 0.62
C ARG A 213 48.67 5.49 1.28
N ARG A 214 47.66 6.30 1.62
CA ARG A 214 47.85 7.59 2.31
C ARG A 214 48.52 7.43 3.68
N ALA A 215 48.09 6.45 4.46
CA ALA A 215 48.69 6.12 5.75
C ALA A 215 50.17 5.72 5.59
N ASN A 216 50.49 4.86 4.62
CA ASN A 216 51.87 4.47 4.32
C ASN A 216 52.73 5.67 3.89
N THR A 217 52.20 6.61 3.11
CA THR A 217 52.93 7.83 2.74
C THR A 217 53.24 8.69 3.96
N ARG A 218 52.28 8.88 4.88
CA ARG A 218 52.51 9.58 6.15
C ARG A 218 53.58 8.87 6.98
N LEU A 219 53.52 7.54 7.06
CA LEU A 219 54.51 6.74 7.77
C LEU A 219 55.92 6.95 7.18
N ARG A 220 56.06 6.94 5.85
CA ARG A 220 57.34 7.23 5.17
C ARG A 220 57.84 8.64 5.46
N GLN A 221 56.97 9.64 5.50
CA GLN A 221 57.35 11.02 5.86
C GLN A 221 57.86 11.10 7.31
N VAL A 222 57.20 10.43 8.24
CA VAL A 222 57.64 10.34 9.64
C VAL A 222 59.01 9.65 9.74
N PHE A 223 59.21 8.54 9.03
CA PHE A 223 60.52 7.87 8.99
C PHE A 223 61.61 8.73 8.36
N GLY A 224 61.28 9.49 7.31
CA GLY A 224 62.19 10.45 6.69
C GLY A 224 62.59 11.57 7.66
N ALA A 225 61.61 12.13 8.38
CA ALA A 225 61.84 13.15 9.40
C ALA A 225 62.69 12.60 10.57
N ALA A 226 62.38 11.40 11.07
CA ALA A 226 63.14 10.75 12.12
C ALA A 226 64.61 10.49 11.71
N SER A 227 64.83 10.04 10.47
CA SER A 227 66.17 9.83 9.91
C SER A 227 66.95 11.14 9.75
N SER A 228 66.26 12.22 9.36
CA SER A 228 66.84 13.57 9.28
C SER A 228 67.24 14.10 10.67
N VAL A 229 66.36 13.97 11.66
CA VAL A 229 66.65 14.35 13.05
C VAL A 229 67.82 13.54 13.61
N GLN A 230 67.90 12.24 13.33
CA GLN A 230 69.02 11.41 13.73
C GLN A 230 70.34 11.89 13.09
N SER A 231 70.32 12.16 11.79
CA SER A 231 71.47 12.70 11.06
C SER A 231 71.91 14.06 11.60
N GLN A 232 70.96 14.92 11.98
CA GLN A 232 71.22 16.21 12.60
C GLN A 232 71.87 16.05 13.99
N LYS A 233 71.35 15.17 14.85
CA LYS A 233 71.95 14.86 16.15
C LYS A 233 73.37 14.30 16.01
N GLU A 234 73.62 13.46 15.00
CA GLU A 234 74.97 12.97 14.69
C GLU A 234 75.91 14.07 14.23
N ALA A 235 75.45 14.97 13.36
CA ALA A 235 76.24 16.13 12.93
C ALA A 235 76.56 17.07 14.10
N GLU A 236 75.61 17.31 15.01
CA GLU A 236 75.85 18.10 16.23
C GLU A 236 76.85 17.42 17.17
N ARG A 237 76.76 16.10 17.35
CA ARG A 237 77.76 15.33 18.12
C ARG A 237 79.17 15.46 17.51
N ARG A 238 79.29 15.37 16.19
CA ARG A 238 80.57 15.58 15.48
C ARG A 238 81.09 17.01 15.70
N LYS A 239 80.25 18.02 15.51
CA LYS A 239 80.63 19.43 15.78
C LYS A 239 81.07 19.65 17.23
N MET A 240 80.43 19.02 18.21
CA MET A 240 80.84 19.11 19.62
C MET A 240 82.18 18.43 19.87
N LYS A 241 82.43 17.27 19.25
CA LYS A 241 83.73 16.60 19.30
C LYS A 241 84.83 17.48 18.71
N ASP A 242 84.61 18.06 17.53
CA ASP A 242 85.58 18.94 16.88
C ASP A 242 85.89 20.18 17.73
N ARG A 243 84.87 20.80 18.36
CA ARG A 243 85.07 21.93 19.28
C ARG A 243 85.93 21.55 20.49
N LEU A 244 85.70 20.37 21.08
CA LEU A 244 86.49 19.89 22.21
C LEU A 244 87.94 19.64 21.79
N GLU A 245 88.15 19.07 20.61
CA GLU A 245 89.47 18.83 20.05
C GLU A 245 90.22 20.13 19.72
N GLU A 246 89.53 21.12 19.14
CA GLU A 246 90.07 22.46 18.97
C GLU A 246 90.44 23.12 20.31
N ARG A 247 89.61 22.99 21.35
CA ARG A 247 89.91 23.52 22.70
C ARG A 247 91.15 22.87 23.29
N LEU A 248 91.29 21.55 23.14
CA LEU A 248 92.48 20.81 23.57
C LEU A 248 93.73 21.32 22.85
N GLN A 249 93.65 21.49 21.53
CA GLN A 249 94.77 22.01 20.72
C GLN A 249 95.12 23.46 21.09
N ARG A 250 94.12 24.32 21.31
CA ARG A 250 94.33 25.70 21.81
C ARG A 250 95.01 25.70 23.18
N ALA A 251 94.59 24.85 24.12
CA ALA A 251 95.21 24.73 25.44
C ALA A 251 96.68 24.26 25.34
N LYS A 252 96.98 23.25 24.51
CA LYS A 252 98.35 22.80 24.23
C LYS A 252 99.21 23.94 23.64
N LYS A 253 98.67 24.69 22.68
CA LYS A 253 99.36 25.83 22.06
C LYS A 253 99.60 26.98 23.03
N LEU A 254 98.63 27.29 23.90
CA LEU A 254 98.75 28.29 24.96
C LEU A 254 99.81 27.89 25.99
N LYS A 255 99.83 26.64 26.44
CA LYS A 255 100.88 26.12 27.33
C LYS A 255 102.27 26.28 26.72
N ALA A 256 102.42 25.93 25.43
CA ALA A 256 103.68 26.10 24.70
C ALA A 256 104.07 27.59 24.47
N GLN A 257 103.10 28.50 24.33
CA GLN A 257 103.36 29.94 24.23
C GLN A 257 103.72 30.57 25.57
N CYS A 258 103.04 30.20 26.66
CA CYS A 258 103.35 30.65 28.01
C CYS A 258 104.77 30.22 28.44
N TRP A 259 105.17 28.99 28.10
CA TRP A 259 106.52 28.49 28.35
C TRP A 259 107.58 29.26 27.54
N ARG A 260 107.32 29.50 26.25
CA ARG A 260 108.22 30.30 25.40
C ARG A 260 108.34 31.77 25.83
N ARG A 261 107.26 32.37 26.35
CA ARG A 261 107.29 33.73 26.90
C ARG A 261 108.03 33.81 28.24
N PHE A 262 107.89 32.80 29.10
CA PHE A 262 108.66 32.73 30.35
C PHE A 262 110.17 32.64 30.08
N ALA A 263 110.58 31.82 29.11
CA ALA A 263 111.99 31.67 28.73
C ALA A 263 112.62 32.95 28.15
N LYS A 264 111.83 33.82 27.48
CA LYS A 264 112.34 34.99 26.75
C LYS A 264 112.52 36.25 27.60
N TYR A 265 111.76 36.45 28.67
CA TYR A 265 111.70 37.74 29.38
C TYR A 265 112.42 37.82 30.74
N LYS A 266 112.93 36.70 31.31
CA LYS A 266 113.80 36.60 32.52
C LYS A 266 113.62 37.67 33.65
N LYS A 267 112.45 38.27 33.83
CA LYS A 267 112.10 39.15 34.94
C LYS A 267 110.93 38.51 35.68
N SER A 268 111.15 38.15 36.94
CA SER A 268 110.08 37.67 37.81
C SER A 268 109.11 38.83 38.11
N THR A 269 107.88 38.52 38.52
CA THR A 269 106.92 39.57 38.94
C THR A 269 107.48 40.41 40.10
N ILE A 270 108.35 39.81 40.92
CA ILE A 270 109.08 40.45 42.01
C ILE A 270 110.10 41.46 41.46
N LEU A 271 110.88 41.11 40.42
CA LEU A 271 111.84 42.03 39.80
C LEU A 271 111.18 43.22 39.07
N LEU A 272 109.99 43.03 38.51
CA LEU A 272 109.22 44.13 37.91
C LEU A 272 108.62 45.06 38.97
N ALA A 273 108.18 44.51 40.09
CA ALA A 273 107.68 45.29 41.22
C ALA A 273 108.83 46.04 41.94
N SER A 274 110.03 45.46 42.03
CA SER A 274 111.19 46.14 42.62
C SER A 274 111.62 47.31 41.74
N ALA A 275 111.69 47.09 40.41
CA ALA A 275 111.98 48.14 39.45
C ALA A 275 110.94 49.28 39.43
N TYR A 276 109.69 49.03 39.87
CA TYR A 276 108.69 50.09 40.08
C TYR A 276 108.90 50.82 41.41
N ARG A 277 109.21 50.09 42.50
CA ARG A 277 109.56 50.68 43.81
C ARG A 277 110.78 51.61 43.71
N ASP A 278 111.77 51.24 42.89
CA ASP A 278 112.99 52.04 42.65
C ASP A 278 112.72 53.37 41.91
N LEU A 279 111.54 53.54 41.28
CA LEU A 279 111.15 54.81 40.66
C LEU A 279 110.73 55.87 41.68
N GLY A 280 110.52 55.49 42.95
CA GLY A 280 110.11 56.42 44.01
C GLY A 280 108.74 57.07 43.79
N ILE A 281 107.81 56.35 43.14
CA ILE A 281 106.44 56.81 42.88
C ILE A 281 105.54 56.14 43.92
N ASP A 282 105.52 56.68 45.13
CA ASP A 282 104.64 56.24 46.22
C ASP A 282 103.81 57.42 46.75
N ALA A 283 102.62 57.14 47.28
CA ALA A 283 101.68 58.14 47.75
C ALA A 283 102.30 59.18 48.70
N LYS A 284 103.32 58.79 49.49
CA LYS A 284 103.97 59.64 50.49
C LYS A 284 105.12 60.49 49.92
N SER A 285 105.86 60.00 48.92
CA SER A 285 106.97 60.77 48.32
C SER A 285 106.49 61.87 47.38
N ILE A 286 105.28 61.77 46.84
CA ILE A 286 104.73 62.70 45.85
C ILE A 286 104.01 63.90 46.50
N GLU A 287 103.65 63.84 47.80
CA GLU A 287 102.92 64.92 48.50
C GLU A 287 103.66 66.27 48.51
N SER A 288 104.99 66.25 48.36
CA SER A 288 105.83 67.46 48.38
C SER A 288 106.29 67.94 46.99
N VAL A 289 105.80 67.37 45.88
CA VAL A 289 106.27 67.66 44.51
C VAL A 289 105.31 68.62 43.78
N PRO A 290 105.78 69.75 43.21
CA PRO A 290 104.95 70.64 42.37
C PRO A 290 104.38 69.95 41.12
N PHE A 291 103.23 70.41 40.65
CA PHE A 291 102.48 69.79 39.56
C PHE A 291 103.30 69.63 38.26
N GLU A 292 104.03 70.65 37.84
CA GLU A 292 104.84 70.62 36.61
C GLU A 292 105.93 69.55 36.67
N GLN A 293 106.60 69.42 37.82
CA GLN A 293 107.68 68.45 38.02
C GLN A 293 107.14 67.02 38.05
N LEU A 294 105.97 66.81 38.68
CA LEU A 294 105.28 65.53 38.68
C LEU A 294 104.82 65.13 37.28
N ALA A 295 104.27 66.06 36.49
CA ALA A 295 103.83 65.80 35.13
C ALA A 295 105.00 65.42 34.19
N ILE A 296 106.19 66.01 34.37
CA ILE A 296 107.40 65.64 33.62
C ILE A 296 107.88 64.23 34.02
N GLN A 297 107.91 63.91 35.32
CA GLN A 297 108.29 62.58 35.81
C GLN A 297 107.35 61.48 35.29
N MET A 298 106.03 61.73 35.30
CA MET A 298 105.04 60.77 34.82
C MET A 298 105.03 60.60 33.29
N ASN A 299 105.46 61.62 32.54
CA ASN A 299 105.62 61.54 31.08
C ASN A 299 106.97 60.93 30.63
N SER A 300 107.88 60.64 31.56
CA SER A 300 109.15 59.99 31.25
C SER A 300 108.94 58.62 30.58
N VAL A 301 109.63 58.41 29.46
CA VAL A 301 109.56 57.16 28.69
C VAL A 301 110.00 55.96 29.54
N ALA A 302 110.92 56.15 30.48
CA ALA A 302 111.38 55.10 31.39
C ALA A 302 110.29 54.69 32.38
N VAL A 303 109.57 55.66 32.97
CA VAL A 303 108.46 55.44 33.92
C VAL A 303 107.27 54.76 33.22
N ILE A 304 106.87 55.25 32.05
CA ILE A 304 105.77 54.65 31.30
C ILE A 304 106.10 53.20 30.91
N ARG A 305 107.36 52.91 30.53
CA ARG A 305 107.78 51.56 30.12
C ARG A 305 107.79 50.58 31.29
N THR A 306 108.36 50.95 32.43
CA THR A 306 108.44 50.11 33.63
C THR A 306 107.05 49.81 34.21
N VAL A 307 106.20 50.82 34.31
CA VAL A 307 104.79 50.70 34.75
C VAL A 307 104.00 49.81 33.78
N LYS A 308 104.19 50.01 32.47
CA LYS A 308 103.57 49.17 31.45
C LYS A 308 104.00 47.70 31.56
N GLU A 309 105.29 47.42 31.73
CA GLU A 309 105.79 46.04 31.89
C GLU A 309 105.18 45.34 33.12
N LEU A 310 105.02 46.06 34.23
CA LEU A 310 104.38 45.53 35.44
C LEU A 310 102.88 45.30 35.23
N LEU A 311 102.15 46.27 34.68
CA LEU A 311 100.71 46.17 34.42
C LEU A 311 100.37 45.09 33.37
N ASP A 312 101.16 44.96 32.30
CA ASP A 312 101.02 43.90 31.30
C ASP A 312 101.21 42.51 31.95
N ARG A 313 102.11 42.40 32.95
CA ARG A 313 102.31 41.16 33.70
C ARG A 313 101.14 40.85 34.65
N LEU A 314 100.54 41.87 35.27
CA LEU A 314 99.34 41.73 36.09
C LEU A 314 98.12 41.33 35.24
N GLU A 315 97.96 41.88 34.03
CA GLU A 315 96.93 41.48 33.06
C GLU A 315 97.04 39.99 32.69
N ILE A 316 98.27 39.51 32.44
CA ILE A 316 98.50 38.08 32.17
C ILE A 316 98.14 37.21 33.38
N ARG A 317 98.41 37.66 34.60
CA ARG A 317 98.04 36.90 35.82
C ARG A 317 96.53 36.91 36.08
N LEU A 318 95.83 38.00 35.79
CA LEU A 318 94.37 38.08 35.89
C LEU A 318 93.69 37.12 34.90
N THR A 319 94.14 37.11 33.64
CA THR A 319 93.58 36.22 32.59
C THR A 319 93.84 34.73 32.82
N LEU A 320 94.89 34.38 33.56
CA LEU A 320 95.14 32.99 33.98
C LEU A 320 94.35 32.59 35.24
N SER A 321 93.94 33.57 36.05
CA SER A 321 93.26 33.36 37.34
C SER A 321 91.74 33.15 37.21
N GLN A 322 91.11 33.67 36.16
CA GLN A 322 89.65 33.64 35.97
C GLN A 322 89.23 32.86 34.73
N GLY A 323 88.28 31.92 34.91
CA GLY A 323 87.77 31.04 33.86
C GLY A 323 86.63 31.60 33.00
N SER A 324 86.02 32.74 33.34
CA SER A 324 84.90 33.30 32.55
C SER A 324 84.34 34.69 32.92
N THR A 325 84.75 35.37 34.01
CA THR A 325 83.99 36.54 34.55
C THR A 325 84.78 37.85 34.61
N VAL A 326 85.56 38.16 33.58
CA VAL A 326 86.28 39.45 33.50
C VAL A 326 85.38 40.50 32.83
N LYS A 327 85.08 41.62 33.51
CA LYS A 327 84.26 42.73 32.96
C LYS A 327 84.85 43.22 31.61
N ASN A 328 83.98 43.43 30.61
CA ASN A 328 84.38 43.80 29.24
C ASN A 328 84.53 45.31 29.08
N ILE A 329 85.73 45.82 29.38
CA ILE A 329 86.06 47.26 29.35
C ILE A 329 86.43 47.76 27.93
N ASN A 330 86.37 46.90 26.91
CA ASN A 330 86.80 47.27 25.55
C ASN A 330 85.98 48.42 24.94
N HIS A 331 84.72 48.58 25.36
CA HIS A 331 83.88 49.67 24.89
C HIS A 331 84.36 51.03 25.41
N LEU A 332 84.75 51.15 26.69
CA LEU A 332 85.32 52.37 27.28
C LEU A 332 86.68 52.72 26.66
N LEU A 333 87.54 51.72 26.44
CA LEU A 333 88.85 51.94 25.82
C LEU A 333 88.74 52.38 24.35
N LYS A 334 87.70 51.94 23.62
CA LYS A 334 87.43 52.42 22.24
C LYS A 334 86.98 53.88 22.18
N HIS A 335 86.30 54.40 23.20
CA HIS A 335 85.94 55.82 23.27
C HIS A 335 87.17 56.73 23.42
N ILE A 336 88.21 56.26 24.09
CA ILE A 336 89.48 56.99 24.23
C ILE A 336 90.35 56.86 22.97
N PHE A 337 90.20 55.76 22.19
CA PHE A 337 90.98 55.47 20.98
C PHE A 337 90.08 54.98 19.80
N PRO A 338 89.45 55.88 19.01
CA PRO A 338 88.53 55.50 17.92
C PRO A 338 89.25 54.90 16.68
N PRO A 339 88.65 53.89 15.99
CA PRO A 339 89.16 53.36 14.71
C PRO A 339 88.65 54.14 13.48
N ALA A 340 89.52 54.42 12.50
CA ALA A 340 89.20 55.15 11.26
C ALA A 340 88.18 54.40 10.35
N ARG A 341 87.09 55.04 9.91
CA ARG A 341 86.03 54.46 9.03
C ARG A 341 86.21 54.84 7.54
N ARG A 342 86.02 53.88 6.63
CA ARG A 342 85.66 54.09 5.20
C ARG A 342 84.31 53.42 4.91
N GLY A 343 83.50 54.06 4.06
CA GLY A 343 82.09 53.75 3.78
C GLY A 343 81.81 52.78 2.63
N ASN A 344 80.54 52.36 2.53
CA ASN A 344 79.97 51.44 1.54
C ASN A 344 79.00 52.16 0.58
N SER A 345 78.86 51.66 -0.66
CA SER A 345 77.69 51.85 -1.54
C SER A 345 77.36 50.57 -2.37
N PRO A 346 76.12 50.38 -2.88
CA PRO A 346 75.58 49.08 -3.34
C PRO A 346 75.12 49.01 -4.83
N SER A 347 75.00 47.82 -5.44
CA SER A 347 73.98 47.51 -6.49
C SER A 347 73.91 46.03 -7.00
N SER A 348 72.66 45.61 -7.25
CA SER A 348 72.06 44.76 -8.32
C SER A 348 72.39 43.26 -8.59
N VAL A 349 71.38 42.40 -8.31
CA VAL A 349 70.66 41.39 -9.15
C VAL A 349 71.39 40.82 -10.41
N SER A 350 71.61 39.50 -10.57
CA SER A 350 70.64 38.56 -11.21
C SER A 350 71.11 37.07 -11.19
N GLN A 351 70.11 36.20 -11.01
CA GLN A 351 69.83 34.82 -11.50
C GLN A 351 70.89 33.68 -11.63
N SER A 352 70.39 32.53 -11.15
CA SER A 352 70.45 31.13 -11.64
C SER A 352 71.51 30.11 -11.15
N GLU A 353 70.93 28.99 -10.68
CA GLU A 353 71.33 27.58 -10.76
C GLU A 353 72.37 26.94 -9.81
N GLN A 354 71.80 26.00 -9.00
CA GLN A 354 72.29 24.72 -8.49
C GLN A 354 73.81 24.41 -8.48
N ARG A 355 74.38 24.22 -7.26
CA ARG A 355 74.92 22.92 -6.76
C ARG A 355 75.70 23.10 -5.44
N SER A 356 75.48 22.14 -4.52
CA SER A 356 76.38 21.64 -3.47
C SER A 356 76.85 22.57 -2.33
N PRO A 357 76.67 22.20 -1.04
CA PRO A 357 77.18 22.98 0.08
C PRO A 357 78.62 22.58 0.39
N ASN A 358 79.59 23.41 0.01
CA ASN A 358 80.96 23.29 0.50
C ASN A 358 81.30 24.47 1.42
N PHE A 359 81.68 24.11 2.64
CA PHE A 359 82.14 24.97 3.73
C PHE A 359 83.23 25.95 3.26
N LYS A 360 83.03 27.25 3.49
CA LYS A 360 84.12 28.26 3.45
C LYS A 360 84.35 28.85 4.85
N LYS A 361 85.57 28.63 5.34
CA LYS A 361 86.21 29.29 6.49
C LYS A 361 86.23 30.81 6.28
N MET A 362 85.69 31.58 7.22
CA MET A 362 85.97 33.01 7.34
C MET A 362 87.32 33.22 8.06
N GLY A 363 88.23 33.94 7.40
CA GLY A 363 89.46 34.43 8.00
C GLY A 363 89.17 35.55 9.00
N HIS A 364 89.80 35.49 10.16
CA HIS A 364 89.80 36.58 11.13
C HIS A 364 90.92 37.57 10.78
N GLU A 365 90.54 38.78 10.39
CA GLU A 365 91.44 39.94 10.31
C GLU A 365 91.95 40.32 11.72
N ASN A 366 93.27 40.53 11.83
CA ASN A 366 93.96 40.87 13.08
C ASN A 366 93.74 42.35 13.46
N LEU A 367 92.75 42.62 14.31
CA LEU A 367 92.66 43.91 15.01
C LEU A 367 93.77 44.01 16.08
N LYS A 368 94.59 45.08 16.02
CA LYS A 368 95.63 45.38 17.04
C LYS A 368 94.98 45.43 18.43
N LYS A 369 95.42 44.57 19.35
CA LYS A 369 94.84 44.40 20.70
C LYS A 369 95.17 45.62 21.58
N ILE A 370 94.16 46.33 22.07
CA ILE A 370 94.31 47.41 23.07
C ILE A 370 94.59 46.77 24.43
N ALA A 371 95.62 47.25 25.16
CA ALA A 371 95.98 46.74 26.49
C ALA A 371 94.91 47.12 27.54
N ARG A 372 94.63 46.25 28.51
CA ARG A 372 93.55 46.46 29.51
C ARG A 372 93.88 47.61 30.47
N TYR A 373 95.15 47.79 30.80
CA TYR A 373 95.66 48.86 31.66
C TYR A 373 96.62 49.79 30.89
N PRO A 374 96.13 50.85 30.22
CA PRO A 374 97.02 51.81 29.58
C PRO A 374 97.83 52.57 30.64
N ALA A 375 99.16 52.36 30.64
CA ALA A 375 100.07 52.92 31.66
C ALA A 375 99.93 54.44 31.86
N ARG A 376 99.63 55.20 30.80
CA ARG A 376 99.41 56.65 30.89
C ARG A 376 98.16 57.02 31.69
N ILE A 377 97.06 56.32 31.47
CA ILE A 377 95.79 56.57 32.18
C ILE A 377 95.92 56.18 33.66
N PHE A 378 96.67 55.10 33.92
CA PHE A 378 97.00 54.69 35.28
C PHE A 378 97.85 55.73 36.02
N LEU A 379 98.89 56.28 35.38
CA LEU A 379 99.72 57.31 35.98
C LEU A 379 98.94 58.61 36.26
N CYS A 380 97.96 58.96 35.42
CA CYS A 380 97.07 60.11 35.69
C CYS A 380 96.34 60.01 37.05
N ALA A 381 96.11 58.82 37.60
CA ALA A 381 95.47 58.67 38.91
C ALA A 381 96.30 59.34 40.02
N TYR A 382 97.64 59.25 39.96
CA TYR A 382 98.53 59.91 40.92
C TYR A 382 98.51 61.42 40.78
N MET A 383 98.37 61.93 39.55
CA MET A 383 98.22 63.38 39.31
C MET A 383 96.90 63.89 39.88
N ILE A 384 95.79 63.18 39.62
CA ILE A 384 94.44 63.52 40.12
C ILE A 384 94.39 63.51 41.64
N LYS A 385 95.08 62.57 42.28
CA LYS A 385 95.16 62.48 43.74
C LYS A 385 95.88 63.67 44.39
N GLN A 386 96.99 64.11 43.81
CA GLN A 386 97.90 65.07 44.47
C GLN A 386 97.57 66.54 44.15
N HIS A 387 97.15 66.83 42.93
CA HIS A 387 96.86 68.20 42.47
C HIS A 387 95.49 68.28 41.78
N PRO A 388 94.38 68.03 42.51
CA PRO A 388 93.03 68.09 41.92
C PRO A 388 92.71 69.48 41.38
N ASP A 389 93.18 70.53 42.05
CA ASP A 389 92.89 71.92 41.72
C ASP A 389 93.62 72.41 40.46
N ALA A 390 94.69 71.72 40.03
CA ALA A 390 95.43 72.01 38.79
C ALA A 390 94.86 71.29 37.56
N ILE A 391 94.11 70.20 37.77
CA ILE A 391 93.59 69.33 36.70
C ILE A 391 92.12 69.64 36.40
N PHE A 392 91.34 70.00 37.43
CA PHE A 392 89.93 70.32 37.27
C PHE A 392 89.72 71.83 37.16
N ARG A 393 88.90 72.26 36.19
CA ARG A 393 88.52 73.67 36.01
C ARG A 393 87.48 74.16 37.04
N GLY A 394 86.90 73.24 37.83
CA GLY A 394 85.90 73.48 38.87
C GLY A 394 85.63 72.23 39.71
N ARG A 395 85.05 72.37 40.91
CA ARG A 395 84.81 71.28 41.88
C ARG A 395 83.34 70.82 41.80
N GLY A 396 83.03 69.81 41.00
CA GLY A 396 81.70 69.20 40.87
C GLY A 396 81.65 67.77 41.43
N GLU A 397 80.45 67.18 41.47
CA GLU A 397 80.21 65.84 42.03
C GLU A 397 80.98 64.73 41.27
N HIS A 398 81.14 64.88 39.96
CA HIS A 398 81.86 63.91 39.13
C HIS A 398 83.38 63.97 39.34
N GLU A 399 83.92 65.17 39.57
CA GLU A 399 85.33 65.40 39.89
C GLU A 399 85.67 64.85 41.28
N ILE A 400 84.79 65.04 42.26
CA ILE A 400 84.94 64.48 43.62
C ILE A 400 84.93 62.94 43.55
N ALA A 401 83.96 62.34 42.85
CA ALA A 401 83.88 60.89 42.69
C ALA A 401 85.09 60.31 41.94
N LEU A 402 85.66 61.04 40.98
CA LEU A 402 86.88 60.64 40.27
C LEU A 402 88.11 60.67 41.18
N VAL A 403 88.25 61.68 42.03
CA VAL A 403 89.34 61.78 43.03
C VAL A 403 89.24 60.62 44.03
N ASP A 404 88.05 60.30 44.53
CA ASP A 404 87.83 59.18 45.46
C ASP A 404 88.13 57.81 44.81
N SER A 405 87.77 57.65 43.53
CA SER A 405 88.08 56.46 42.75
C SER A 405 89.58 56.32 42.48
N ALA A 406 90.28 57.42 42.17
CA ALA A 406 91.74 57.45 41.99
C ALA A 406 92.48 57.12 43.30
N ASN A 407 92.01 57.65 44.43
CA ASN A 407 92.52 57.35 45.76
C ASN A 407 92.41 55.86 46.10
N SER A 408 91.24 55.27 45.83
CA SER A 408 90.98 53.86 46.08
C SER A 408 91.83 52.94 45.18
N LEU A 409 91.96 53.29 43.90
CA LEU A 409 92.81 52.57 42.94
C LEU A 409 94.29 52.54 43.37
N ILE A 410 94.85 53.70 43.76
CA ILE A 410 96.26 53.79 44.18
C ILE A 410 96.49 52.97 45.46
N ARG A 411 95.58 53.06 46.43
CA ARG A 411 95.66 52.28 47.69
C ARG A 411 95.71 50.79 47.42
N GLU A 412 94.79 50.25 46.62
CA GLU A 412 94.74 48.81 46.32
C GLU A 412 95.93 48.35 45.46
N PHE A 413 96.47 49.21 44.59
CA PHE A 413 97.67 48.94 43.80
C PHE A 413 98.95 48.91 44.65
N GLU A 414 99.14 49.88 45.55
CA GLU A 414 100.30 49.90 46.45
C GLU A 414 100.28 48.69 47.39
N LEU A 415 99.10 48.31 47.90
CA LEU A 415 98.92 47.06 48.66
C LEU A 415 99.28 45.83 47.82
N LEU A 416 98.90 45.79 46.54
CA LEU A 416 99.25 44.70 45.63
C LEU A 416 100.78 44.64 45.39
N VAL A 417 101.44 45.77 45.19
CA VAL A 417 102.91 45.85 45.04
C VAL A 417 103.62 45.42 46.33
N LYS A 418 103.09 45.79 47.50
CA LYS A 418 103.61 45.34 48.80
C LYS A 418 103.49 43.83 48.98
N ILE A 419 102.34 43.23 48.65
CA ILE A 419 102.15 41.77 48.69
C ILE A 419 103.11 41.04 47.73
N ILE A 420 103.42 41.62 46.56
CA ILE A 420 104.35 41.03 45.59
C ILE A 420 105.79 41.02 46.11
N LEU A 421 106.20 42.07 46.83
CA LEU A 421 107.60 42.27 47.23
C LEU A 421 107.93 41.68 48.61
N ASP A 422 107.01 41.82 49.57
CA ASP A 422 107.27 41.45 50.97
C ASP A 422 106.57 40.13 51.36
N GLY A 423 105.74 39.56 50.47
CA GLY A 423 104.88 38.41 50.75
C GLY A 423 103.62 38.79 51.54
N PRO A 424 102.61 37.89 51.65
CA PRO A 424 101.45 38.14 52.51
C PRO A 424 101.91 38.10 53.98
N GLY A 425 102.11 39.28 54.58
CA GLY A 425 102.66 39.39 55.93
C GLY A 425 101.65 39.03 57.02
N ASP A 426 102.06 38.11 57.90
CA ASP A 426 101.51 37.94 59.25
C ASP A 426 102.11 39.04 60.14
N ASN A 427 101.38 40.14 60.39
CA ASN A 427 101.70 41.04 61.50
C ASN A 427 100.45 41.78 61.99
N VAL A 428 100.22 41.63 63.29
CA VAL A 428 99.08 42.06 64.09
C VAL A 428 99.18 43.56 64.42
N SER A 429 98.14 44.33 64.08
CA SER A 429 97.70 45.53 64.81
C SER A 429 96.24 45.82 64.46
N LEU A 430 95.39 45.85 65.49
CA LEU A 430 93.93 45.79 65.48
C LEU A 430 93.27 47.05 64.89
N LEU A 431 92.82 47.01 63.62
CA LEU A 431 91.62 47.69 63.06
C LEU A 431 91.67 47.72 61.51
N THR A 432 91.61 46.57 60.81
CA THR A 432 91.13 46.39 59.39
C THR A 432 91.26 44.91 58.95
N PRO A 433 90.52 44.42 57.92
CA PRO A 433 90.29 42.99 57.67
C PRO A 433 91.54 42.25 57.15
N GLY A 434 91.69 40.98 57.58
CA GLY A 434 92.90 40.14 57.54
C GLY A 434 93.62 39.92 56.19
N PRO A 435 94.71 39.11 56.17
CA PRO A 435 95.66 39.05 55.06
C PRO A 435 95.00 38.56 53.76
N LYS A 436 94.77 39.48 52.82
CA LYS A 436 94.19 39.19 51.51
C LYS A 436 95.20 38.38 50.67
N LYS A 437 94.77 37.26 50.09
CA LYS A 437 95.57 36.45 49.15
C LYS A 437 95.87 37.26 47.88
N PHE A 438 97.00 37.03 47.22
CA PHE A 438 97.39 37.75 45.98
C PHE A 438 96.26 37.77 44.91
N LYS A 439 95.52 36.67 44.78
CA LYS A 439 94.39 36.57 43.84
C LYS A 439 93.25 37.53 44.18
N SER A 440 92.82 37.60 45.43
CA SER A 440 91.74 38.51 45.86
C SER A 440 92.17 39.97 45.80
N GLN A 441 93.44 40.27 46.09
CA GLN A 441 93.97 41.63 45.96
C GLN A 441 94.05 42.06 44.49
N LEU A 442 94.43 41.16 43.58
CA LEU A 442 94.44 41.43 42.15
C LEU A 442 93.04 41.66 41.58
N GLU A 443 92.02 40.97 42.11
CA GLU A 443 90.61 41.19 41.76
C GLU A 443 90.09 42.53 42.29
N ALA A 444 90.43 42.90 43.54
CA ALA A 444 90.10 44.21 44.10
C ALA A 444 90.77 45.37 43.35
N PHE A 445 92.02 45.19 42.90
CA PHE A 445 92.70 46.14 42.03
C PHE A 445 92.01 46.27 40.66
N ASP A 446 91.59 45.17 40.03
CA ASP A 446 90.89 45.24 38.73
C ASP A 446 89.51 45.91 38.86
N GLU A 447 88.79 45.68 39.96
CA GLU A 447 87.50 46.30 40.22
C GLU A 447 87.62 47.81 40.45
N THR A 448 88.56 48.24 41.30
CA THR A 448 88.84 49.68 41.50
C THR A 448 89.37 50.35 40.24
N TRP A 449 90.13 49.64 39.40
CA TRP A 449 90.53 50.12 38.07
C TRP A 449 89.33 50.35 37.15
N CYS A 450 88.37 49.41 37.11
CA CYS A 450 87.16 49.58 36.30
C CYS A 450 86.38 50.84 36.72
N SER A 451 86.19 51.03 38.02
CA SER A 451 85.49 52.21 38.57
C SER A 451 86.22 53.52 38.27
N TYR A 452 87.55 53.55 38.43
CA TYR A 452 88.36 54.71 38.06
C TYR A 452 88.28 55.00 36.55
N LEU A 453 88.36 53.98 35.70
CA LEU A 453 88.32 54.16 34.24
C LEU A 453 86.95 54.62 33.74
N GLU A 454 85.86 54.13 34.35
CA GLU A 454 84.51 54.64 34.09
C GLU A 454 84.40 56.13 34.42
N GLY A 455 84.82 56.53 35.63
CA GLY A 455 84.84 57.94 36.05
C GLY A 455 85.75 58.80 35.16
N PHE A 456 86.93 58.29 34.80
CA PHE A 456 87.90 59.00 33.97
C PHE A 456 87.39 59.24 32.54
N VAL A 457 86.68 58.26 31.95
CA VAL A 457 86.07 58.41 30.61
C VAL A 457 84.93 59.42 30.65
N VAL A 458 84.07 59.37 31.67
CA VAL A 458 82.97 60.33 31.85
C VAL A 458 83.52 61.75 31.98
N TRP A 459 84.51 61.94 32.85
CA TRP A 459 85.18 63.23 33.01
C TRP A 459 85.79 63.71 31.70
N LYS A 460 86.54 62.85 30.98
CA LYS A 460 87.21 63.24 29.74
C LYS A 460 86.26 63.60 28.60
N ILE A 461 85.09 62.94 28.52
CA ILE A 461 84.04 63.29 27.55
C ILE A 461 83.41 64.64 27.91
N ASN A 462 83.17 64.91 29.19
CA ASN A 462 82.61 66.19 29.64
C ASN A 462 83.61 67.34 29.47
N ASP A 463 84.89 67.12 29.79
CA ASP A 463 85.96 68.10 29.56
C ASP A 463 86.12 68.41 28.08
N ALA A 464 86.09 67.41 27.19
CA ALA A 464 86.11 67.61 25.74
C ALA A 464 84.90 68.43 25.26
N LYS A 465 83.69 68.14 25.75
CA LYS A 465 82.47 68.90 25.43
C LYS A 465 82.53 70.35 25.94
N LEU A 466 83.05 70.57 27.15
CA LEU A 466 83.22 71.91 27.70
C LEU A 466 84.25 72.71 26.90
N LEU A 467 85.32 72.06 26.43
CA LEU A 467 86.33 72.67 25.58
C LEU A 467 85.78 72.98 24.17
N GLU A 468 84.95 72.09 23.60
CA GLU A 468 84.19 72.34 22.36
C GLU A 468 83.19 73.49 22.54
N ASN A 469 82.51 73.59 23.68
CA ASN A 469 81.57 74.67 23.98
C ASN A 469 82.27 76.03 24.19
N GLU A 470 83.46 76.06 24.78
CA GLU A 470 84.26 77.29 24.89
C GLU A 470 84.86 77.71 23.54
N LEU A 471 85.32 76.75 22.73
CA LEU A 471 85.71 77.00 21.33
C LEU A 471 84.52 77.54 20.51
N ALA A 472 83.32 76.97 20.72
CA ALA A 472 82.08 77.41 20.06
C ALA A 472 81.57 78.78 20.57
N LYS A 473 81.89 79.19 21.80
CA LYS A 473 81.62 80.55 22.32
C LYS A 473 82.61 81.59 21.80
N THR A 474 83.87 81.22 21.56
CA THR A 474 84.86 82.13 20.95
C THR A 474 84.69 82.34 19.44
N GLN A 475 83.74 81.62 18.81
CA GLN A 475 83.54 81.61 17.36
C GLN A 475 82.10 82.03 16.98
N LYS A 476 81.65 83.21 17.41
CA LYS A 476 80.50 83.97 16.85
C LYS A 476 80.43 85.40 17.40
N PRO A 477 80.28 86.44 16.55
CA PRO A 477 79.56 87.66 16.90
C PRO A 477 78.12 87.64 16.36
N GLU A 478 77.18 87.73 17.31
CA GLU A 478 75.95 88.58 17.38
C GLU A 478 74.99 88.67 16.16
N LEU A 479 73.78 88.07 16.22
CA LEU A 479 72.46 88.55 16.77
C LEU A 479 71.61 89.34 15.73
N PRO A 480 70.26 89.52 15.85
CA PRO A 480 69.27 89.09 16.87
C PRO A 480 67.98 88.38 16.29
N GLU A 481 67.32 87.46 17.02
CA GLU A 481 66.06 87.54 17.83
C GLU A 481 64.77 87.98 17.08
N GLY A 482 63.55 87.43 17.24
CA GLY A 482 62.91 86.45 18.16
C GLY A 482 61.70 85.79 17.43
N SER A 483 60.70 85.08 17.97
CA SER A 483 60.20 84.77 19.32
C SER A 483 59.17 83.60 19.24
N LYS A 484 59.34 82.60 20.12
CA LYS A 484 58.37 81.75 20.89
C LYS A 484 57.00 81.31 20.30
N HIS A 485 56.71 79.99 20.30
CA HIS A 485 55.88 79.30 21.33
C HIS A 485 55.62 77.79 21.04
N THR A 486 55.31 77.11 22.15
CA THR A 486 55.04 75.71 22.56
C THR A 486 54.02 74.81 21.78
N SER A 487 54.31 73.49 21.82
CA SER A 487 53.43 72.32 22.06
C SER A 487 52.54 71.66 20.97
N LEU A 488 52.38 70.33 21.17
CA LEU A 488 51.39 69.33 20.69
C LEU A 488 51.63 68.49 19.42
N ASN A 489 52.05 67.24 19.68
CA ASN A 489 51.55 65.95 19.18
C ASN A 489 50.48 65.92 18.07
N GLN A 490 50.77 65.20 16.98
CA GLN A 490 49.84 64.26 16.31
C GLN A 490 50.59 63.02 15.77
N LYS A 491 49.93 61.86 15.90
CA LYS A 491 50.28 60.46 15.55
C LYS A 491 49.97 60.15 14.05
N PRO A 492 50.11 58.91 13.52
CA PRO A 492 51.26 58.00 13.44
C PRO A 492 51.44 57.37 12.02
N LEU A 493 52.52 56.58 11.87
CA LEU A 493 52.90 55.77 10.71
C LEU A 493 52.47 54.30 10.84
N LYS A 494 52.54 53.60 9.70
CA LYS A 494 51.96 52.29 9.38
C LYS A 494 53.08 51.27 9.06
N VAL A 495 52.81 49.98 9.35
CA VAL A 495 53.42 48.73 8.81
C VAL A 495 54.86 48.42 9.32
N SER A 496 55.28 47.24 9.77
CA SER A 496 55.10 45.86 9.27
C SER A 496 55.57 44.79 10.28
N SER A 497 55.10 43.55 10.06
CA SER A 497 55.77 42.25 10.26
C SER A 497 55.27 41.33 11.40
N PRO A 498 55.26 39.98 11.20
CA PRO A 498 54.59 38.99 12.04
C PRO A 498 55.55 38.26 13.01
N THR A 499 55.01 37.47 13.98
CA THR A 499 55.51 36.12 14.41
C THR A 499 54.74 35.59 15.65
N VAL A 500 54.06 34.44 15.46
CA VAL A 500 53.95 33.20 16.27
C VAL A 500 54.01 33.21 17.82
N ARG A 501 52.95 32.60 18.42
CA ARG A 501 52.78 31.86 19.70
C ARG A 501 53.22 32.49 21.04
N ALA A 502 52.29 32.52 22.00
CA ALA A 502 52.24 31.54 23.10
C ALA A 502 50.93 31.66 23.92
N ILE A 503 50.62 30.56 24.60
CA ILE A 503 49.41 30.18 25.36
C ILE A 503 49.46 30.78 26.78
N LEU A 504 48.32 31.23 27.33
CA LEU A 504 47.71 30.80 28.61
C LEU A 504 46.65 31.79 29.16
N THR A 505 45.56 31.20 29.68
CA THR A 505 44.59 31.69 30.70
C THR A 505 43.70 32.89 30.31
N GLU A 506 42.39 32.99 30.61
CA GLU A 506 41.41 32.21 31.37
C GLU A 506 40.02 32.91 31.19
N ILE A 507 38.93 32.13 31.32
CA ILE A 507 37.64 32.48 31.98
C ILE A 507 36.63 33.42 31.26
N ASP A 508 35.54 32.76 30.79
CA ASP A 508 34.10 32.96 31.14
C ASP A 508 33.18 34.01 30.45
N GLY A 509 31.95 33.53 30.14
CA GLY A 509 30.67 34.22 29.80
C GLY A 509 30.61 35.08 28.53
N GLY A 510 29.62 35.05 27.63
CA GLY A 510 28.29 34.44 27.54
C GLY A 510 27.52 35.11 26.37
N GLU A 511 26.75 34.30 25.63
CA GLU A 511 25.57 34.54 24.76
C GLU A 511 25.55 35.37 23.42
N VAL A 512 25.19 34.63 22.34
CA VAL A 512 24.15 34.80 21.27
C VAL A 512 24.07 36.13 20.48
N GLY A 513 23.94 36.22 19.14
CA GLY A 513 23.73 35.31 17.99
C GLY A 513 23.62 36.19 16.72
N GLU A 514 24.12 35.81 15.54
CA GLU A 514 23.31 35.27 14.42
C GLU A 514 24.19 34.79 13.23
N SER A 515 23.81 33.64 12.67
CA SER A 515 23.65 33.31 11.24
C SER A 515 24.84 33.01 10.27
N LYS A 516 24.68 31.82 9.62
CA LYS A 516 25.11 31.33 8.29
C LYS A 516 26.38 30.46 8.11
N ALA A 517 26.10 29.15 8.07
CA ALA A 517 26.43 28.12 7.04
C ALA A 517 27.89 27.80 6.61
N SER A 518 28.35 26.55 6.89
CA SER A 518 28.54 25.46 5.88
C SER A 518 29.45 24.31 6.37
N ALA A 519 29.00 23.07 6.11
CA ALA A 519 29.72 21.84 5.69
C ALA A 519 30.65 21.02 6.64
N ASP A 520 30.17 19.78 6.93
CA ASP A 520 30.79 18.44 6.79
C ASP A 520 32.04 17.95 7.57
N SER A 521 31.83 17.01 8.52
CA SER A 521 32.20 15.57 8.37
C SER A 521 31.99 14.70 9.64
N LEU A 522 31.20 13.62 9.48
CA LEU A 522 31.44 12.18 9.84
C LEU A 522 32.29 11.86 11.12
N ARG A 523 31.99 10.89 12.01
CA ARG A 523 31.16 9.66 11.96
C ARG A 523 31.17 8.90 13.31
N GLN A 524 30.21 7.96 13.44
CA GLN A 524 30.09 6.75 14.29
C GLN A 524 29.55 6.98 15.72
N SER A 525 28.55 6.26 16.24
CA SER A 525 27.89 4.96 15.94
C SER A 525 26.54 4.96 16.70
N SER A 526 25.42 4.39 16.28
CA SER A 526 25.14 2.97 16.05
C SER A 526 23.78 2.77 15.34
N SER A 527 23.71 1.80 14.45
CA SER A 527 22.51 1.41 13.68
C SER A 527 22.05 -0.01 14.03
N SER A 528 20.74 -0.25 14.05
CA SER A 528 20.10 -1.44 13.45
C SER A 528 18.60 -1.18 13.20
N PRO A 529 17.99 -1.84 12.20
CA PRO A 529 17.18 -1.12 11.21
C PRO A 529 15.70 -1.55 11.11
N GLY A 530 14.84 -0.58 10.85
CA GLY A 530 13.51 -0.77 10.27
C GLY A 530 13.52 -0.49 8.77
N SER A 531 12.96 -1.42 8.02
CA SER A 531 12.69 -1.39 6.58
C SER A 531 11.57 -0.41 6.23
N SER A 532 11.79 0.45 5.24
CA SER A 532 10.75 1.27 4.62
C SER A 532 10.23 0.63 3.33
N SER A 533 8.91 0.49 3.26
CA SER A 533 8.13 0.44 2.02
C SER A 533 7.38 1.76 1.90
N SER A 534 7.67 2.48 0.82
CA SER A 534 7.20 3.83 0.50
C SER A 534 5.81 3.86 -0.11
N SER A 535 4.94 4.73 0.42
CA SER A 535 3.76 5.30 -0.24
C SER A 535 3.95 6.84 -0.29
N PRO A 536 3.55 7.55 -1.36
CA PRO A 536 3.70 9.00 -1.42
C PRO A 536 2.44 9.70 -0.91
N SER A 537 2.63 10.68 -0.03
CA SER A 537 1.62 11.67 0.36
C SER A 537 2.27 13.06 0.39
N LEU A 538 1.72 13.98 -0.39
CA LEU A 538 1.91 15.43 -0.38
C LEU A 538 0.49 16.00 -0.16
N ASN A 539 0.20 17.09 0.54
CA ASN A 539 0.92 18.00 1.41
C ASN A 539 -0.17 18.73 2.21
N SER A 540 0.02 18.93 3.51
CA SER A 540 -0.82 19.80 4.34
C SER A 540 -0.18 21.17 4.52
N GLY A 541 -0.98 22.23 4.62
CA GLY A 541 -0.64 23.38 5.44
C GLY A 541 -1.26 24.70 5.05
N ILE A 542 -2.45 25.01 5.57
CA ILE A 542 -2.83 26.36 6.04
C ILE A 542 -3.73 26.17 7.27
N GLU A 543 -3.25 26.58 8.46
CA GLU A 543 -4.05 26.72 9.69
C GLU A 543 -4.63 28.14 9.80
N GLY A 544 -5.88 28.24 10.25
CA GLY A 544 -6.55 29.52 10.52
C GLY A 544 -7.98 29.40 11.06
N ILE A 545 -8.12 29.04 12.34
CA ILE A 545 -9.12 29.49 13.35
C ILE A 545 -10.65 29.33 13.06
N SER A 546 -11.29 28.38 13.77
CA SER A 546 -12.59 28.40 14.54
C SER A 546 -13.28 26.99 14.58
N PRO A 547 -14.30 26.70 15.43
CA PRO A 547 -14.23 26.15 16.80
C PRO A 547 -14.90 24.73 16.90
N PRO A 548 -15.25 24.17 18.09
CA PRO A 548 -14.82 22.84 18.56
C PRO A 548 -15.72 21.63 18.21
N ASN A 549 -15.08 20.46 18.11
CA ASN A 549 -15.52 19.11 18.45
C ASN A 549 -16.89 18.58 17.96
N VAL A 550 -16.85 17.84 16.85
CA VAL A 550 -17.60 16.57 16.66
C VAL A 550 -16.67 15.56 16.00
N THR A 551 -15.71 15.01 16.76
CA THR A 551 -14.83 13.94 16.30
C THR A 551 -14.90 12.79 17.27
N GLY A 552 -15.88 11.91 17.06
CA GLY A 552 -16.05 10.69 17.83
C GLY A 552 -16.68 9.51 17.06
N LEU A 553 -17.07 9.67 15.79
CA LEU A 553 -17.80 8.62 15.05
C LEU A 553 -17.01 7.94 13.92
N ASP A 554 -15.91 8.53 13.46
CA ASP A 554 -15.22 8.04 12.24
C ASP A 554 -14.20 6.91 12.46
N ALA A 555 -13.78 6.64 13.70
CA ALA A 555 -12.75 5.63 13.98
C ALA A 555 -13.25 4.17 13.90
N THR A 556 -14.56 3.95 13.77
CA THR A 556 -15.21 2.63 13.87
C THR A 556 -15.82 2.10 12.57
N LEU A 557 -15.85 2.88 11.49
CA LEU A 557 -16.45 2.44 10.24
C LEU A 557 -15.52 1.47 9.49
N ALA A 558 -16.07 0.33 9.07
CA ALA A 558 -15.36 -0.61 8.21
C ALA A 558 -14.96 0.11 6.91
N SER A 559 -13.75 -0.17 6.41
CA SER A 559 -13.35 0.38 5.11
C SER A 559 -14.27 -0.14 4.00
N GLU A 560 -14.53 0.66 2.98
CA GLU A 560 -15.34 0.23 1.81
C GLU A 560 -14.80 -1.06 1.19
N ASN A 561 -13.47 -1.22 1.15
CA ASN A 561 -12.81 -2.45 0.69
C ASN A 561 -13.16 -3.66 1.55
N GLU A 562 -13.28 -3.50 2.87
CA GLU A 562 -13.67 -4.58 3.77
C GLU A 562 -15.12 -5.01 3.52
N VAL A 563 -16.03 -4.06 3.29
CA VAL A 563 -17.42 -4.34 2.90
C VAL A 563 -17.45 -5.08 1.56
N ILE A 564 -16.74 -4.59 0.55
CA ILE A 564 -16.68 -5.21 -0.79
C ILE A 564 -16.16 -6.63 -0.73
N VAL A 565 -15.05 -6.88 -0.01
CA VAL A 565 -14.49 -8.23 0.12
C VAL A 565 -15.44 -9.13 0.91
N ASN A 566 -16.07 -8.62 1.98
CA ASN A 566 -17.07 -9.37 2.74
C ASN A 566 -18.25 -9.79 1.85
N GLU A 567 -18.78 -8.88 1.03
CA GLU A 567 -19.87 -9.21 0.10
C GLU A 567 -19.43 -10.26 -0.94
N ILE A 568 -18.27 -10.09 -1.58
CA ILE A 568 -17.76 -11.04 -2.59
C ILE A 568 -17.56 -12.45 -2.02
N VAL A 569 -17.08 -12.56 -0.78
CA VAL A 569 -16.86 -13.86 -0.11
C VAL A 569 -18.19 -14.56 0.20
N HIS A 570 -19.26 -13.80 0.46
CA HIS A 570 -20.59 -14.33 0.78
C HIS A 570 -21.54 -14.43 -0.42
N GLU A 571 -21.15 -13.92 -1.59
CA GLU A 571 -21.96 -13.99 -2.81
C GLU A 571 -21.58 -15.17 -3.71
N ASN A 572 -22.54 -16.05 -4.02
CA ASN A 572 -22.32 -17.22 -4.89
C ASN A 572 -22.95 -17.11 -6.28
N SER A 573 -23.84 -16.14 -6.52
CA SER A 573 -24.33 -15.79 -7.85
C SER A 573 -23.51 -14.65 -8.43
N SER A 574 -23.38 -14.58 -9.75
CA SER A 574 -22.58 -13.60 -10.50
C SER A 574 -23.12 -12.15 -10.43
N THR A 575 -23.82 -11.79 -9.36
CA THR A 575 -24.69 -10.62 -9.26
C THR A 575 -24.07 -9.45 -8.50
N PHE A 576 -23.01 -9.63 -7.69
CA PHE A 576 -22.35 -8.53 -6.95
C PHE A 576 -21.93 -7.38 -7.86
N ALA A 577 -21.40 -7.73 -9.02
CA ALA A 577 -20.94 -6.76 -9.99
C ALA A 577 -22.12 -6.03 -10.68
N ASP A 578 -23.30 -6.64 -10.72
CA ASP A 578 -24.53 -6.06 -11.28
C ASP A 578 -25.37 -5.32 -10.22
N SER A 579 -25.15 -5.57 -8.92
CA SER A 579 -25.85 -4.92 -7.80
C SER A 579 -25.35 -3.51 -7.46
N PHE A 580 -24.25 -3.06 -8.09
CA PHE A 580 -23.82 -1.65 -8.02
C PHE A 580 -24.85 -0.64 -8.59
N ASP A 581 -25.91 -1.13 -9.26
CA ASP A 581 -27.07 -0.32 -9.71
C ASP A 581 -28.34 -0.54 -8.87
N ALA A 582 -28.41 -1.60 -8.07
CA ALA A 582 -29.62 -1.94 -7.31
C ALA A 582 -29.63 -1.15 -5.99
N GLY A 583 -30.32 -0.02 -6.00
CA GLY A 583 -30.57 0.82 -4.84
C GLY A 583 -31.12 0.00 -3.66
N THR A 584 -30.27 -0.22 -2.66
CA THR A 584 -30.70 -0.77 -1.37
C THR A 584 -31.36 0.34 -0.57
N GLY A 585 -32.68 0.24 -0.41
CA GLY A 585 -33.57 0.85 0.60
C GLY A 585 -33.29 2.29 1.10
N ASP A 586 -34.28 3.17 0.89
CA ASP A 586 -34.63 4.45 1.54
C ASP A 586 -33.55 5.47 1.95
N LEU A 587 -32.48 5.06 2.64
CA LEU A 587 -31.32 5.92 2.92
C LEU A 587 -30.60 6.35 1.64
N ASN A 588 -30.48 5.42 0.68
CA ASN A 588 -29.89 5.72 -0.62
C ASN A 588 -30.80 6.62 -1.49
N ASN A 589 -32.12 6.61 -1.29
CA ASN A 589 -33.01 7.47 -2.09
C ASN A 589 -32.83 8.94 -1.71
N LEU A 590 -32.69 9.24 -0.41
CA LEU A 590 -32.31 10.57 0.04
C LEU A 590 -30.90 10.94 -0.42
N GLN A 591 -29.92 10.03 -0.30
CA GLN A 591 -28.55 10.30 -0.75
C GLN A 591 -28.46 10.54 -2.26
N VAL A 592 -29.18 9.76 -3.07
CA VAL A 592 -29.29 9.92 -4.52
C VAL A 592 -29.94 11.26 -4.84
N LYS A 593 -31.07 11.60 -4.20
CA LYS A 593 -31.72 12.90 -4.36
C LYS A 593 -30.82 14.07 -3.95
N VAL A 594 -30.11 13.96 -2.82
CA VAL A 594 -29.15 14.98 -2.36
C VAL A 594 -28.02 15.11 -3.37
N LYS A 595 -27.46 14.00 -3.87
CA LYS A 595 -26.42 14.02 -4.91
C LYS A 595 -26.92 14.66 -6.20
N GLU A 596 -28.10 14.29 -6.67
CA GLU A 596 -28.73 14.86 -7.88
C GLU A 596 -28.99 16.36 -7.73
N THR A 597 -29.52 16.80 -6.58
CA THR A 597 -29.75 18.22 -6.29
C THR A 597 -28.44 19.00 -6.19
N MET A 598 -27.39 18.43 -5.59
CA MET A 598 -26.07 19.04 -5.50
C MET A 598 -25.40 19.15 -6.87
N GLU A 599 -25.47 18.09 -7.69
CA GLU A 599 -24.95 18.08 -9.06
C GLU A 599 -25.70 19.12 -9.93
N LYS A 600 -27.02 19.18 -9.80
CA LYS A 600 -27.84 20.19 -10.49
C LYS A 600 -27.44 21.61 -10.07
N ALA A 601 -27.35 21.88 -8.77
CA ALA A 601 -26.95 23.18 -8.26
C ALA A 601 -25.53 23.58 -8.72
N PHE A 602 -24.60 22.62 -8.79
CA PHE A 602 -23.26 22.84 -9.33
C PHE A 602 -23.31 23.28 -10.80
N TRP A 603 -23.99 22.53 -11.67
CA TRP A 603 -24.07 22.87 -13.10
C TRP A 603 -24.88 24.13 -13.36
N ASP A 604 -25.90 24.43 -12.56
CA ASP A 604 -26.63 25.69 -12.61
C ASP A 604 -25.69 26.87 -12.27
N GLY A 605 -24.80 26.71 -11.28
CA GLY A 605 -23.76 27.69 -10.95
C GLY A 605 -22.71 27.90 -12.06
N VAL A 606 -22.24 26.82 -12.70
CA VAL A 606 -21.32 26.91 -13.86
C VAL A 606 -22.01 27.55 -15.07
N MET A 607 -23.30 27.28 -15.26
CA MET A 607 -24.08 27.90 -16.33
C MET A 607 -24.31 29.39 -16.08
N GLU A 608 -24.57 29.78 -14.83
CA GLU A 608 -24.77 31.18 -14.44
C GLU A 608 -23.47 32.00 -14.53
N SER A 609 -22.31 31.43 -14.17
CA SER A 609 -21.01 32.11 -14.29
C SER A 609 -20.63 32.46 -15.75
N MET A 610 -21.11 31.66 -16.70
CA MET A 610 -20.89 31.91 -18.14
C MET A 610 -21.94 32.81 -18.79
N LYS A 611 -23.11 33.00 -18.16
CA LYS A 611 -24.17 33.90 -18.67
C LYS A 611 -23.99 35.37 -18.26
N GLN A 612 -23.03 35.66 -17.37
CA GLN A 612 -22.72 37.03 -16.95
C GLN A 612 -22.20 37.88 -18.11
N SER A 613 -22.36 39.21 -18.02
CA SER A 613 -21.90 40.16 -19.05
C SER A 613 -20.38 40.12 -19.28
N GLN A 614 -19.62 39.63 -18.31
CA GLN A 614 -18.25 39.14 -18.48
C GLN A 614 -18.23 37.65 -18.06
N PRO A 615 -18.12 36.69 -19.00
CA PRO A 615 -18.14 35.28 -18.66
C PRO A 615 -16.87 34.85 -17.92
N ASP A 616 -17.03 34.20 -16.76
CA ASP A 616 -15.92 33.58 -16.04
C ASP A 616 -15.73 32.13 -16.51
N PHE A 617 -14.70 31.92 -17.34
CA PHE A 617 -14.32 30.60 -17.86
C PHE A 617 -13.39 29.81 -16.94
N SER A 618 -13.08 30.31 -15.74
CA SER A 618 -12.22 29.60 -14.78
C SER A 618 -12.74 28.20 -14.44
N TRP A 619 -14.06 28.05 -14.33
CA TRP A 619 -14.72 26.75 -14.09
C TRP A 619 -14.62 25.80 -15.29
N VAL A 620 -14.76 26.31 -16.51
CA VAL A 620 -14.59 25.50 -17.74
C VAL A 620 -13.17 24.96 -17.84
N ILE A 621 -12.16 25.79 -17.55
CA ILE A 621 -10.76 25.38 -17.54
C ILE A 621 -10.51 24.31 -16.47
N LYS A 622 -11.09 24.45 -15.27
CA LYS A 622 -11.00 23.42 -14.21
C LYS A 622 -11.64 22.10 -14.63
N LEU A 623 -12.83 22.13 -15.22
CA LEU A 623 -13.54 20.93 -15.70
C LEU A 623 -12.79 20.26 -16.87
N MET A 624 -12.18 21.04 -17.76
CA MET A 624 -11.34 20.50 -18.84
C MET A 624 -10.04 19.88 -18.31
N ASN A 625 -9.43 20.46 -17.28
CA ASN A 625 -8.32 19.82 -16.56
C ASN A 625 -8.78 18.50 -15.93
N GLU A 626 -9.96 18.46 -15.31
CA GLU A 626 -10.52 17.24 -14.73
C GLU A 626 -10.77 16.17 -15.80
N VAL A 627 -11.38 16.51 -16.94
CA VAL A 627 -11.53 15.59 -18.08
C VAL A 627 -10.18 15.02 -18.53
N ARG A 628 -9.16 15.87 -18.70
CA ARG A 628 -7.81 15.44 -19.10
C ARG A 628 -7.19 14.49 -18.08
N ASP A 629 -7.20 14.87 -16.81
CA ASP A 629 -6.54 14.14 -15.75
C ASP A 629 -7.24 12.79 -15.52
N GLU A 630 -8.58 12.78 -15.56
CA GLU A 630 -9.38 11.57 -15.44
C GLU A 630 -9.19 10.60 -16.60
N LEU A 631 -9.15 11.11 -17.84
CA LEU A 631 -8.81 10.29 -19.01
C LEU A 631 -7.39 9.72 -18.88
N CYS A 632 -6.44 10.46 -18.33
CA CYS A 632 -5.08 9.97 -18.08
C CYS A 632 -5.02 8.87 -17.02
N GLU A 633 -5.86 8.93 -15.98
CA GLU A 633 -5.93 7.90 -14.94
C GLU A 633 -6.44 6.56 -15.49
N ILE A 634 -7.49 6.59 -16.32
CA ILE A 634 -8.10 5.38 -16.88
C ILE A 634 -7.34 4.83 -18.09
N SER A 635 -6.55 5.66 -18.78
CA SER A 635 -5.85 5.28 -20.02
C SER A 635 -4.51 4.57 -19.78
N PRO A 636 -4.08 3.70 -20.72
CA PRO A 636 -2.72 3.18 -20.77
C PRO A 636 -1.65 4.28 -20.80
N LYS A 637 -0.45 3.98 -20.31
CA LYS A 637 0.65 4.97 -20.20
C LYS A 637 1.03 5.61 -21.54
N ASP A 638 0.88 4.87 -22.63
CA ASP A 638 1.25 5.32 -23.98
C ASP A 638 0.31 6.41 -24.53
N TRP A 639 -0.95 6.45 -24.05
CA TRP A 639 -1.95 7.44 -24.51
C TRP A 639 -1.95 8.72 -23.67
N ARG A 640 -1.34 8.70 -22.48
CA ARG A 640 -1.31 9.87 -21.59
C ARG A 640 -0.63 11.08 -22.23
N GLN A 641 0.42 10.86 -23.02
CA GLN A 641 1.10 11.94 -23.74
C GLN A 641 0.22 12.54 -24.85
N GLU A 642 -0.51 11.70 -25.58
CA GLU A 642 -1.46 12.13 -26.62
C GLU A 642 -2.59 12.95 -25.99
N ILE A 643 -3.17 12.48 -24.88
CA ILE A 643 -4.26 13.18 -24.17
C ILE A 643 -3.82 14.55 -23.64
N VAL A 644 -2.64 14.64 -23.04
CA VAL A 644 -2.12 15.91 -22.50
C VAL A 644 -1.79 16.91 -23.62
N GLN A 645 -1.30 16.43 -24.77
CA GLN A 645 -1.00 17.30 -25.92
C GLN A 645 -2.25 17.81 -26.63
N THR A 646 -3.30 16.99 -26.71
CA THR A 646 -4.55 17.38 -27.38
C THR A 646 -5.45 18.21 -26.47
N ILE A 647 -5.52 17.89 -25.18
CA ILE A 647 -6.27 18.65 -24.16
C ILE A 647 -5.32 19.62 -23.45
N ASP A 648 -4.78 20.58 -24.20
CA ASP A 648 -3.89 21.60 -23.66
C ASP A 648 -4.71 22.74 -23.01
N THR A 649 -4.72 22.74 -21.69
CA THR A 649 -5.47 23.72 -20.89
C THR A 649 -4.81 25.09 -20.86
N ASP A 650 -3.50 25.17 -21.12
CA ASP A 650 -2.78 26.44 -21.20
C ASP A 650 -3.15 27.15 -22.49
N VAL A 651 -3.21 26.42 -23.61
CA VAL A 651 -3.73 26.93 -24.90
C VAL A 651 -5.19 27.32 -24.77
N LEU A 652 -6.02 26.51 -24.12
CA LEU A 652 -7.43 26.83 -23.88
C LEU A 652 -7.58 28.12 -23.04
N SER A 653 -6.76 28.30 -22.01
CA SER A 653 -6.79 29.52 -21.17
C SER A 653 -6.41 30.77 -21.95
N GLN A 654 -5.43 30.67 -22.86
CA GLN A 654 -4.98 31.78 -23.70
C GLN A 654 -6.05 32.17 -24.74
N LEU A 655 -6.74 31.19 -25.33
CA LEU A 655 -7.81 31.43 -26.30
C LEU A 655 -9.04 32.08 -25.66
N LEU A 656 -9.40 31.64 -24.44
CA LEU A 656 -10.51 32.21 -23.69
C LEU A 656 -10.20 33.63 -23.18
N ALA A 657 -8.95 33.91 -22.78
CA ALA A 657 -8.51 35.26 -22.37
C ALA A 657 -8.44 36.26 -23.54
N ALA A 658 -8.22 35.77 -24.77
CA ALA A 658 -8.20 36.59 -25.97
C ALA A 658 -9.61 37.00 -26.46
N GLY A 659 -10.69 36.50 -25.82
CA GLY A 659 -12.07 36.79 -26.19
C GLY A 659 -12.53 36.18 -27.53
N ASN A 660 -11.67 35.36 -28.15
CA ASN A 660 -11.94 34.72 -29.44
C ASN A 660 -12.31 33.26 -29.20
N VAL A 661 -13.56 33.07 -28.80
CA VAL A 661 -14.11 31.77 -28.43
C VAL A 661 -14.36 30.94 -29.70
N ASP A 662 -13.39 30.12 -30.10
CA ASP A 662 -13.53 29.21 -31.24
C ASP A 662 -14.32 27.94 -30.86
N MET A 663 -15.56 27.84 -31.35
CA MET A 663 -16.43 26.69 -31.19
C MET A 663 -15.85 25.40 -31.81
N GLY A 664 -15.05 25.54 -32.86
CA GLY A 664 -14.43 24.40 -33.55
C GLY A 664 -13.37 23.74 -32.69
N TYR A 665 -12.50 24.52 -32.05
CA TYR A 665 -11.40 24.00 -31.24
C TYR A 665 -11.88 23.15 -30.05
N LEU A 666 -12.87 23.64 -29.30
CA LEU A 666 -13.41 22.85 -28.19
C LEU A 666 -14.24 21.67 -28.67
N GLY A 667 -15.02 21.83 -29.74
CA GLY A 667 -15.72 20.72 -30.39
C GLY A 667 -14.75 19.57 -30.70
N ASN A 668 -13.57 19.89 -31.24
CA ASN A 668 -12.51 18.93 -31.52
C ASN A 668 -11.96 18.27 -30.24
N ILE A 669 -11.82 19.02 -29.13
CA ILE A 669 -11.36 18.45 -27.86
C ILE A 669 -12.41 17.49 -27.26
N LEU A 670 -13.69 17.86 -27.31
CA LEU A 670 -14.78 16.99 -26.84
C LEU A 670 -14.90 15.74 -27.72
N GLU A 671 -14.80 15.89 -29.04
CA GLU A 671 -14.79 14.78 -29.99
C GLU A 671 -13.59 13.85 -29.76
N PHE A 672 -12.39 14.40 -29.52
CA PHE A 672 -11.21 13.62 -29.15
C PHE A 672 -11.42 12.87 -27.82
N SER A 673 -11.94 13.54 -26.79
CA SER A 673 -12.23 12.94 -25.48
C SER A 673 -13.19 11.76 -25.62
N LEU A 674 -14.22 11.91 -26.46
CA LEU A 674 -15.17 10.84 -26.77
C LEU A 674 -14.58 9.73 -27.62
N GLY A 675 -13.69 10.05 -28.56
CA GLY A 675 -12.92 9.06 -29.32
C GLY A 675 -12.03 8.18 -28.42
N ILE A 676 -11.42 8.76 -27.37
CA ILE A 676 -10.69 8.01 -26.35
C ILE A 676 -11.64 7.17 -25.49
N LEU A 677 -12.78 7.72 -25.05
CA LEU A 677 -13.78 6.99 -24.29
C LEU A 677 -14.32 5.76 -25.03
N LEU A 678 -14.62 5.90 -26.33
CA LEU A 678 -15.02 4.78 -27.18
C LEU A 678 -13.96 3.68 -27.23
N LYS A 679 -12.68 4.05 -27.39
CA LYS A 679 -11.56 3.09 -27.42
C LYS A 679 -11.36 2.35 -26.09
N LEU A 680 -11.70 2.96 -24.97
CA LEU A 680 -11.55 2.38 -23.63
C LEU A 680 -12.79 1.58 -23.19
N SER A 681 -13.95 1.85 -23.81
CA SER A 681 -15.21 1.17 -23.52
C SER A 681 -15.25 -0.27 -24.04
N ALA A 682 -16.17 -1.08 -23.50
CA ALA A 682 -16.38 -2.43 -24.02
C ALA A 682 -17.10 -2.39 -25.38
N PRO A 683 -16.77 -3.28 -26.34
CA PRO A 683 -17.40 -3.30 -27.67
C PRO A 683 -18.92 -3.43 -27.67
N ALA A 684 -19.50 -3.97 -26.59
CA ALA A 684 -20.94 -4.09 -26.42
C ALA A 684 -21.66 -2.75 -26.19
N ASN A 685 -20.96 -1.76 -25.63
CA ASN A 685 -21.52 -0.48 -25.21
C ASN A 685 -21.16 0.65 -26.19
N GLU A 686 -20.25 0.40 -27.14
CA GLU A 686 -19.83 1.37 -28.15
C GLU A 686 -21.00 1.94 -28.96
N GLU A 687 -22.02 1.12 -29.28
CA GLU A 687 -23.18 1.55 -30.06
C GLU A 687 -24.12 2.48 -29.25
N GLU A 688 -24.25 2.23 -27.95
CA GLU A 688 -24.98 3.10 -27.03
C GLU A 688 -24.26 4.44 -26.83
N ILE A 689 -22.94 4.42 -26.66
CA ILE A 689 -22.12 5.64 -26.54
C ILE A 689 -22.13 6.43 -27.87
N ARG A 690 -22.08 5.75 -29.02
CA ARG A 690 -22.11 6.39 -30.34
C ARG A 690 -23.47 7.01 -30.64
N SER A 691 -24.57 6.36 -30.28
CA SER A 691 -25.92 6.90 -30.46
C SER A 691 -26.21 8.06 -29.52
N THR A 692 -25.80 7.99 -28.24
CA THR A 692 -25.91 9.11 -27.29
C THR A 692 -25.03 10.29 -27.70
N HIS A 693 -23.83 10.04 -28.22
CA HIS A 693 -22.97 11.06 -28.81
C HIS A 693 -23.61 11.70 -30.04
N HIS A 694 -24.12 10.90 -30.99
CA HIS A 694 -24.79 11.43 -32.18
C HIS A 694 -25.99 12.30 -31.79
N LYS A 695 -26.80 11.82 -30.85
CA LYS A 695 -27.93 12.58 -30.29
C LYS A 695 -27.49 13.90 -29.68
N LEU A 696 -26.42 13.91 -28.88
CA LEU A 696 -25.87 15.14 -28.31
C LEU A 696 -25.36 16.08 -29.40
N MET A 697 -24.62 15.59 -30.40
CA MET A 697 -24.13 16.42 -31.51
C MET A 697 -25.27 17.00 -32.35
N THR A 698 -26.36 16.24 -32.54
CA THR A 698 -27.59 16.76 -33.17
C THR A 698 -28.26 17.82 -32.31
N GLU A 699 -28.41 17.60 -31.00
CA GLU A 699 -28.97 18.59 -30.05
C GLU A 699 -28.11 19.85 -29.94
N LEU A 700 -26.78 19.74 -30.03
CA LEU A 700 -25.87 20.88 -30.07
C LEU A 700 -25.94 21.61 -31.42
N GLY A 701 -26.20 20.90 -32.53
CA GLY A 701 -26.36 21.46 -33.87
C GLY A 701 -27.68 22.18 -34.11
N GLU A 702 -28.75 21.81 -33.38
CA GLU A 702 -30.06 22.48 -33.43
C GLU A 702 -30.08 23.83 -32.70
N ILE A 703 -29.16 24.04 -31.75
CA ILE A 703 -28.97 25.31 -31.04
C ILE A 703 -28.11 26.24 -31.91
N VAL A 704 -28.66 26.66 -33.06
CA VAL A 704 -28.01 27.64 -33.94
C VAL A 704 -28.06 29.02 -33.29
N PRO A 705 -26.93 29.75 -33.19
CA PRO A 705 -26.94 31.11 -32.65
C PRO A 705 -27.68 32.06 -33.61
N THR A 706 -28.82 32.61 -33.18
CA THR A 706 -29.33 33.87 -33.72
C THR A 706 -28.46 35.02 -33.20
N GLU A 707 -28.13 35.99 -34.06
CA GLU A 707 -27.08 37.01 -33.85
C GLU A 707 -27.18 37.84 -32.54
N ASP A 708 -28.32 37.82 -31.84
CA ASP A 708 -28.55 38.57 -30.59
C ASP A 708 -28.43 37.77 -29.26
N GLN A 709 -28.10 36.47 -29.27
CA GLN A 709 -28.02 35.62 -28.04
C GLN A 709 -26.74 34.76 -27.93
N SER A 710 -25.62 35.23 -28.48
CA SER A 710 -24.38 34.45 -28.64
C SER A 710 -23.78 33.89 -27.33
N ASN A 711 -23.73 34.67 -26.25
CA ASN A 711 -23.08 34.23 -24.99
C ASN A 711 -23.91 33.18 -24.21
N SER A 712 -25.24 33.31 -24.22
CA SER A 712 -26.13 32.37 -23.49
C SER A 712 -26.24 31.03 -24.20
N SER A 713 -26.33 31.05 -25.53
CA SER A 713 -26.31 29.83 -26.36
C SER A 713 -24.97 29.09 -26.23
N TYR A 714 -23.85 29.82 -26.28
CA TYR A 714 -22.51 29.28 -26.05
C TYR A 714 -22.41 28.59 -24.69
N ALA A 715 -22.78 29.27 -23.60
CA ALA A 715 -22.75 28.73 -22.25
C ALA A 715 -23.53 27.40 -22.12
N VAL A 716 -24.69 27.29 -22.77
CA VAL A 716 -25.52 26.07 -22.74
C VAL A 716 -24.83 24.91 -23.46
N LEU A 717 -24.25 25.15 -24.64
CA LEU A 717 -23.53 24.13 -25.42
C LEU A 717 -22.32 23.60 -24.65
N MET A 718 -21.55 24.51 -24.05
CA MET A 718 -20.37 24.23 -23.23
C MET A 718 -20.68 23.34 -22.02
N VAL A 719 -21.65 23.75 -21.20
CA VAL A 719 -22.05 22.99 -20.01
C VAL A 719 -22.56 21.61 -20.41
N LYS A 720 -23.37 21.51 -21.46
CA LYS A 720 -23.91 20.22 -21.92
C LYS A 720 -22.81 19.27 -22.40
N GLY A 721 -21.87 19.75 -23.21
CA GLY A 721 -20.76 18.94 -23.72
C GLY A 721 -19.85 18.43 -22.60
N LEU A 722 -19.43 19.31 -21.69
CA LEU A 722 -18.60 18.95 -20.54
C LEU A 722 -19.30 17.98 -19.60
N ARG A 723 -20.56 18.25 -19.25
CA ARG A 723 -21.37 17.38 -18.39
C ARG A 723 -21.47 15.98 -18.99
N PHE A 724 -21.69 15.88 -20.30
CA PHE A 724 -21.77 14.60 -20.98
C PHE A 724 -20.45 13.83 -20.90
N VAL A 725 -19.32 14.44 -21.26
CA VAL A 725 -18.01 13.77 -21.22
C VAL A 725 -17.67 13.27 -19.81
N LEU A 726 -17.88 14.11 -18.78
CA LEU A 726 -17.66 13.72 -17.39
C LEU A 726 -18.59 12.60 -16.94
N GLN A 727 -19.87 12.64 -17.32
CA GLN A 727 -20.82 11.56 -17.03
C GLN A 727 -20.39 10.24 -17.69
N GLN A 728 -19.94 10.28 -18.94
CA GLN A 728 -19.43 9.10 -19.65
C GLN A 728 -18.14 8.56 -19.01
N ILE A 729 -17.24 9.43 -18.55
CA ILE A 729 -16.05 9.03 -17.76
C ILE A 729 -16.47 8.30 -16.48
N GLN A 730 -17.47 8.80 -15.75
CA GLN A 730 -17.94 8.16 -14.51
C GLN A 730 -18.58 6.79 -14.78
N ILE A 731 -19.38 6.66 -15.84
CA ILE A 731 -19.95 5.37 -16.29
C ILE A 731 -18.81 4.40 -16.62
N LEU A 732 -17.84 4.84 -17.41
CA LEU A 732 -16.69 4.01 -17.78
C LEU A 732 -15.85 3.61 -16.56
N LYS A 733 -15.62 4.51 -15.60
CA LYS A 733 -14.95 4.17 -14.33
C LYS A 733 -15.68 3.06 -13.58
N LYS A 734 -17.02 3.12 -13.53
CA LYS A 734 -17.86 2.08 -12.93
C LYS A 734 -17.76 0.75 -13.68
N GLU A 735 -17.72 0.77 -15.01
CA GLU A 735 -17.52 -0.45 -15.81
C GLU A 735 -16.12 -1.06 -15.63
N ILE A 736 -15.08 -0.21 -15.59
CA ILE A 736 -13.70 -0.63 -15.34
C ILE A 736 -13.59 -1.21 -13.92
N SER A 737 -14.20 -0.58 -12.91
CA SER A 737 -14.17 -1.12 -11.55
C SER A 737 -14.93 -2.45 -11.46
N LYS A 738 -16.13 -2.53 -12.05
CA LYS A 738 -16.94 -3.75 -12.16
C LYS A 738 -16.17 -4.89 -12.82
N SER A 739 -15.48 -4.63 -13.94
CA SER A 739 -14.69 -5.64 -14.65
C SER A 739 -13.44 -6.07 -13.87
N ARG A 740 -12.74 -5.12 -13.23
CA ARG A 740 -11.61 -5.43 -12.32
C ARG A 740 -12.06 -6.27 -11.13
N LEU A 741 -13.21 -5.96 -10.53
CA LEU A 741 -13.80 -6.76 -9.45
C LEU A 741 -14.15 -8.18 -9.92
N LYS A 742 -14.78 -8.34 -11.10
CA LYS A 742 -15.03 -9.67 -11.72
C LYS A 742 -13.74 -10.45 -11.95
N LEU A 743 -12.63 -9.78 -12.31
CA LEU A 743 -11.33 -10.44 -12.47
C LEU A 743 -10.74 -10.89 -11.13
N LEU A 744 -10.93 -10.11 -10.07
CA LEU A 744 -10.44 -10.40 -8.72
C LEU A 744 -11.35 -11.37 -7.95
N GLU A 745 -12.62 -11.50 -8.34
CA GLU A 745 -13.64 -12.30 -7.65
C GLU A 745 -13.18 -13.74 -7.31
N PRO A 746 -12.52 -14.52 -8.20
CA PRO A 746 -12.07 -15.86 -7.85
C PRO A 746 -10.95 -15.88 -6.80
N LEU A 747 -10.11 -14.83 -6.76
CA LEU A 747 -9.04 -14.69 -5.76
C LEU A 747 -9.62 -14.26 -4.42
N LEU A 748 -10.61 -13.35 -4.44
CA LEU A 748 -11.27 -12.83 -3.25
C LEU A 748 -12.19 -13.88 -2.60
N LYS A 749 -12.87 -14.73 -3.38
CA LYS A 749 -13.60 -15.91 -2.87
C LYS A 749 -12.67 -16.99 -2.31
N GLY A 750 -11.39 -16.95 -2.66
CA GLY A 750 -10.37 -17.85 -2.15
C GLY A 750 -9.87 -17.48 -0.74
N PRO A 751 -8.83 -18.17 -0.25
CA PRO A 751 -8.27 -17.92 1.08
C PRO A 751 -7.71 -16.50 1.25
N ALA A 752 -7.34 -15.84 0.15
CA ALA A 752 -6.79 -14.48 0.20
C ALA A 752 -7.82 -13.44 0.70
N GLY A 753 -9.10 -13.56 0.32
CA GLY A 753 -10.14 -12.67 0.84
C GLY A 753 -10.44 -12.92 2.32
N LEU A 754 -10.44 -14.19 2.75
CA LEU A 754 -10.60 -14.55 4.16
C LEU A 754 -9.44 -14.02 5.04
N GLU A 755 -8.19 -14.16 4.57
CA GLU A 755 -7.02 -13.59 5.25
C GLU A 755 -7.06 -12.05 5.31
N TYR A 756 -7.54 -11.40 4.24
CA TYR A 756 -7.75 -9.96 4.24
C TYR A 756 -8.77 -9.54 5.31
N LEU A 757 -9.95 -10.17 5.35
CA LEU A 757 -10.97 -9.91 6.37
C LEU A 757 -10.44 -10.16 7.78
N LYS A 758 -9.68 -11.24 7.98
CA LYS A 758 -9.06 -11.56 9.27
C LYS A 758 -8.06 -10.49 9.71
N LYS A 759 -7.24 -9.99 8.79
CA LYS A 759 -6.28 -8.91 9.06
C LYS A 759 -6.99 -7.58 9.35
N SER A 760 -8.00 -7.23 8.57
CA SER A 760 -8.82 -6.03 8.79
C SER A 760 -9.53 -6.08 10.14
N PHE A 761 -10.12 -7.21 10.50
CA PHE A 761 -10.73 -7.42 11.81
C PHE A 761 -9.72 -7.30 12.95
N SER A 762 -8.53 -7.92 12.82
CA SER A 762 -7.44 -7.80 13.80
C SER A 762 -6.97 -6.35 13.98
N SER A 763 -6.97 -5.56 12.90
CA SER A 763 -6.59 -4.14 12.97
C SER A 763 -7.59 -3.28 13.74
N ARG A 764 -8.89 -3.65 13.71
CA ARG A 764 -9.96 -2.93 14.43
C ARG A 764 -10.10 -3.36 15.89
N TYR A 765 -10.03 -4.67 16.14
CA TYR A 765 -10.37 -5.26 17.45
C TYR A 765 -9.18 -5.85 18.22
N GLY A 766 -7.96 -5.74 17.68
CA GLY A 766 -6.73 -6.22 18.33
C GLY A 766 -6.47 -7.71 18.15
N SER A 767 -5.52 -8.24 18.92
CA SER A 767 -5.19 -9.67 18.92
C SER A 767 -6.32 -10.50 19.57
N PRO A 768 -6.43 -11.81 19.25
CA PRO A 768 -7.42 -12.68 19.89
C PRO A 768 -7.38 -12.67 21.42
N ASP A 769 -6.22 -12.46 22.03
CA ASP A 769 -6.05 -12.40 23.49
C ASP A 769 -6.87 -11.27 24.15
N GLN A 770 -7.16 -10.21 23.40
CA GLN A 770 -7.93 -9.05 23.86
C GLN A 770 -9.44 -9.21 23.60
N ALA A 771 -9.89 -10.33 23.02
CA ALA A 771 -11.26 -10.56 22.59
C ALA A 771 -12.30 -10.33 23.71
N ALA A 772 -11.98 -10.70 24.96
CA ALA A 772 -12.89 -10.55 26.08
C ALA A 772 -13.24 -9.08 26.41
N SER A 773 -12.31 -8.16 26.13
CA SER A 773 -12.51 -6.71 26.30
C SER A 773 -13.00 -6.03 25.03
N SER A 774 -12.58 -6.50 23.84
CA SER A 774 -12.91 -5.85 22.57
C SER A 774 -14.21 -6.33 21.92
N LEU A 775 -14.72 -7.50 22.30
CA LEU A 775 -15.92 -8.13 21.71
C LEU A 775 -17.00 -8.50 22.78
N PRO A 776 -17.52 -7.53 23.55
CA PRO A 776 -18.49 -7.79 24.60
C PRO A 776 -19.82 -8.37 24.10
N LEU A 777 -20.34 -7.94 22.94
CA LEU A 777 -21.60 -8.45 22.40
C LEU A 777 -21.45 -9.87 21.87
N THR A 778 -20.37 -10.16 21.13
CA THR A 778 -20.02 -11.51 20.68
C THR A 778 -19.85 -12.47 21.87
N LYS A 779 -19.20 -12.02 22.95
CA LYS A 779 -19.09 -12.81 24.17
C LYS A 779 -20.47 -13.14 24.74
N ARG A 780 -21.31 -12.13 24.98
CA ARG A 780 -22.68 -12.32 25.53
C ARG A 780 -23.51 -13.26 24.66
N TRP A 781 -23.45 -13.09 23.35
CA TRP A 781 -24.15 -13.93 22.38
C TRP A 781 -23.69 -15.40 22.45
N LEU A 782 -22.38 -15.68 22.43
CA LEU A 782 -21.87 -17.06 22.53
C LEU A 782 -22.27 -17.74 23.84
N PHE A 783 -22.20 -17.03 24.97
CA PHE A 783 -22.59 -17.58 26.28
C PHE A 783 -24.09 -17.89 26.37
N SER A 784 -24.95 -17.07 25.74
CA SER A 784 -26.40 -17.31 25.68
C SER A 784 -26.72 -18.65 25.00
N VAL A 785 -26.02 -18.97 23.91
CA VAL A 785 -26.25 -20.18 23.11
C VAL A 785 -25.64 -21.42 23.77
N ARG A 786 -24.53 -21.26 24.51
CA ARG A 786 -23.73 -22.35 25.06
C ARG A 786 -24.50 -23.32 25.95
N GLY A 787 -25.43 -22.83 26.77
CA GLY A 787 -26.19 -23.66 27.70
C GLY A 787 -27.17 -24.62 27.01
N GLU A 788 -27.67 -24.25 25.83
CA GLU A 788 -28.71 -25.00 25.11
C GLU A 788 -28.14 -25.80 23.92
N ALA A 789 -26.92 -25.47 23.47
CA ALA A 789 -26.32 -26.03 22.27
C ALA A 789 -26.13 -27.56 22.31
N GLU A 790 -25.68 -28.11 23.45
CA GLU A 790 -25.48 -29.56 23.59
C GLU A 790 -26.81 -30.32 23.50
N LYS A 791 -27.84 -29.81 24.21
CA LYS A 791 -29.19 -30.38 24.16
C LYS A 791 -29.76 -30.36 22.75
N GLU A 792 -29.69 -29.22 22.06
CA GLU A 792 -30.21 -29.08 20.70
C GLU A 792 -29.45 -29.92 19.68
N TRP A 793 -28.16 -30.13 19.89
CA TRP A 793 -27.33 -31.01 19.07
C TRP A 793 -27.72 -32.48 19.24
N ASP A 794 -27.96 -32.93 20.47
CA ASP A 794 -28.38 -34.30 20.73
C ASP A 794 -29.81 -34.56 20.19
N GLU A 795 -30.74 -33.62 20.35
CA GLU A 795 -32.06 -33.67 19.70
C GLU A 795 -31.97 -33.77 18.17
N HIS A 796 -31.00 -33.08 17.56
CA HIS A 796 -30.76 -33.17 16.12
C HIS A 796 -30.23 -34.55 15.71
N LYS A 797 -29.27 -35.12 16.46
CA LYS A 797 -28.77 -36.48 16.23
C LYS A 797 -29.90 -37.51 16.35
N ASP A 798 -30.74 -37.38 17.36
CA ASP A 798 -31.88 -38.26 17.58
C ASP A 798 -32.83 -38.20 16.38
N ALA A 799 -33.17 -37.00 15.90
CA ALA A 799 -33.99 -36.81 14.70
C ALA A 799 -33.34 -37.39 13.43
N LEU A 800 -32.03 -37.22 13.27
CA LEU A 800 -31.28 -37.77 12.13
C LEU A 800 -31.21 -39.30 12.17
N SER A 801 -31.08 -39.88 13.36
CA SER A 801 -31.10 -41.33 13.58
C SER A 801 -32.49 -41.92 13.28
N ALA A 802 -33.57 -41.24 13.66
CA ALA A 802 -34.94 -41.65 13.37
C ALA A 802 -35.23 -41.67 11.87
N VAL A 803 -34.74 -40.69 11.12
CA VAL A 803 -34.87 -40.67 9.64
C VAL A 803 -34.02 -41.76 8.99
N THR A 804 -32.85 -42.08 9.56
CA THR A 804 -31.95 -43.13 9.03
C THR A 804 -32.48 -44.54 9.29
N ASN A 805 -33.18 -44.75 10.42
CA ASN A 805 -33.71 -46.07 10.82
C ASN A 805 -35.09 -46.39 10.23
N ASN A 806 -35.81 -45.39 9.72
CA ASN A 806 -37.09 -45.60 9.03
C ASN A 806 -36.86 -46.16 7.61
N ASN A 807 -36.71 -47.48 7.51
CA ASN A 807 -37.07 -48.20 6.28
C ASN A 807 -38.57 -47.97 5.99
N PRO A 808 -39.00 -47.94 4.72
CA PRO A 808 -40.37 -47.58 4.31
C PRO A 808 -41.43 -48.67 4.64
N GLY A 809 -41.35 -49.30 5.81
CA GLY A 809 -42.15 -50.47 6.18
C GLY A 809 -42.58 -50.60 7.65
N SER A 810 -42.28 -49.67 8.56
CA SER A 810 -42.82 -49.76 9.94
C SER A 810 -43.51 -48.47 10.37
N SER A 811 -44.84 -48.50 10.38
CA SER A 811 -45.70 -47.50 10.99
C SER A 811 -45.55 -47.53 12.52
N GLY A 812 -44.94 -46.49 13.06
CA GLY A 812 -44.92 -46.22 14.49
C GLY A 812 -44.36 -44.82 14.76
N LEU A 813 -45.18 -43.78 14.59
CA LEU A 813 -44.85 -42.41 15.00
C LEU A 813 -45.66 -41.98 16.22
N PRO A 814 -45.06 -41.23 17.17
CA PRO A 814 -45.77 -40.62 18.28
C PRO A 814 -46.65 -39.47 17.78
N SER A 815 -47.84 -39.39 18.38
CA SER A 815 -48.94 -38.50 18.04
C SER A 815 -48.74 -37.10 18.59
N THR A 816 -48.45 -36.09 17.76
CA THR A 816 -48.92 -34.70 17.95
C THR A 816 -49.00 -33.94 16.60
N THR A 817 -49.59 -34.54 15.58
CA THR A 817 -50.10 -33.73 14.45
C THR A 817 -51.32 -32.96 14.97
N MET A 818 -51.44 -31.67 14.66
CA MET A 818 -52.70 -30.96 14.88
C MET A 818 -53.79 -31.75 14.16
N ARG A 819 -54.69 -32.36 14.93
CA ARG A 819 -55.58 -33.42 14.43
C ARG A 819 -56.72 -32.78 13.64
N THR A 820 -56.49 -32.50 12.37
CA THR A 820 -57.53 -32.45 11.34
C THR A 820 -57.64 -33.86 10.75
N GLY A 821 -58.84 -34.46 10.86
CA GLY A 821 -59.09 -35.83 10.40
C GLY A 821 -58.96 -35.93 8.88
N GLY A 822 -57.95 -36.63 8.41
CA GLY A 822 -57.76 -37.00 7.00
C GLY A 822 -56.41 -37.68 6.78
N ASN A 823 -56.42 -38.96 6.46
CA ASN A 823 -55.21 -39.68 6.03
C ASN A 823 -54.89 -39.26 4.59
N VAL A 824 -53.75 -38.60 4.37
CA VAL A 824 -53.20 -38.36 3.03
C VAL A 824 -52.27 -39.53 2.67
N PRO A 825 -52.47 -40.25 1.55
CA PRO A 825 -51.55 -41.30 1.12
C PRO A 825 -50.28 -40.69 0.52
N SER A 826 -49.14 -41.19 0.99
CA SER A 826 -47.79 -40.81 0.57
C SER A 826 -47.38 -41.53 -0.71
N VAL A 827 -47.14 -40.79 -1.81
CA VAL A 827 -46.12 -41.13 -2.83
C VAL A 827 -45.63 -39.83 -3.48
N SER A 828 -44.41 -39.39 -3.14
CA SER A 828 -43.65 -38.47 -3.99
C SER A 828 -42.27 -39.06 -4.26
N LYS A 829 -41.98 -39.29 -5.54
CA LYS A 829 -40.64 -39.69 -6.00
C LYS A 829 -39.67 -38.57 -5.67
N VAL A 830 -38.70 -38.86 -4.80
CA VAL A 830 -37.61 -37.95 -4.43
C VAL A 830 -36.72 -37.74 -5.66
N ASN A 831 -36.96 -36.67 -6.40
CA ASN A 831 -35.97 -36.13 -7.34
C ASN A 831 -34.92 -35.37 -6.51
N ALA A 832 -33.64 -35.66 -6.77
CA ALA A 832 -32.53 -34.97 -6.12
C ALA A 832 -32.63 -33.46 -6.39
N PRO A 833 -32.64 -32.59 -5.36
CA PRO A 833 -32.53 -31.17 -5.58
C PRO A 833 -31.15 -30.88 -6.16
N SER A 834 -31.10 -30.23 -7.33
CA SER A 834 -29.88 -29.55 -7.76
C SER A 834 -29.64 -28.42 -6.76
N SER A 835 -28.54 -28.51 -6.01
CA SER A 835 -28.00 -27.38 -5.24
C SER A 835 -28.08 -26.11 -6.09
N PRO A 836 -28.69 -25.01 -5.62
CA PRO A 836 -28.61 -23.69 -6.28
C PRO A 836 -27.16 -23.17 -6.36
N PHE A 837 -26.23 -23.83 -5.67
CA PHE A 837 -24.85 -23.40 -5.45
C PHE A 837 -23.86 -24.41 -6.03
N PRO A 838 -23.46 -24.28 -7.31
CA PRO A 838 -22.38 -25.08 -7.88
C PRO A 838 -21.04 -24.47 -7.45
N GLY A 839 -20.35 -25.08 -6.47
CA GLY A 839 -18.94 -24.80 -6.22
C GLY A 839 -18.45 -24.75 -4.77
N ILE A 840 -19.34 -24.71 -3.78
CA ILE A 840 -18.97 -24.79 -2.36
C ILE A 840 -19.59 -26.06 -1.78
N GLU A 841 -18.77 -27.05 -1.43
CA GLU A 841 -19.21 -28.14 -0.57
C GLU A 841 -19.58 -27.53 0.79
N LEU A 842 -20.87 -27.26 1.02
CA LEU A 842 -21.37 -26.79 2.31
C LEU A 842 -21.09 -27.89 3.34
N SER A 843 -20.08 -27.66 4.19
CA SER A 843 -19.61 -28.64 5.17
C SER A 843 -20.70 -28.96 6.20
N GLU A 844 -20.85 -30.26 6.49
CA GLU A 844 -21.64 -30.79 7.61
C GLU A 844 -21.11 -30.27 8.95
N CYS A 845 -22.01 -29.97 9.89
CA CYS A 845 -21.61 -29.67 11.25
C CYS A 845 -21.21 -30.97 11.96
N LYS A 846 -19.95 -31.07 12.40
CA LYS A 846 -19.42 -32.26 13.08
C LYS A 846 -19.64 -32.24 14.60
N GLY A 847 -20.31 -31.22 15.12
CA GLY A 847 -20.46 -30.98 16.56
C GLY A 847 -19.22 -30.36 17.21
N GLU A 848 -18.30 -29.80 16.42
CA GLU A 848 -17.20 -28.99 16.94
C GLU A 848 -17.75 -27.74 17.64
N THR A 849 -17.27 -27.45 18.86
CA THR A 849 -17.90 -26.48 19.76
C THR A 849 -18.11 -25.10 19.13
N VAL A 850 -17.10 -24.55 18.47
CA VAL A 850 -17.20 -23.22 17.82
C VAL A 850 -18.20 -23.23 16.67
N ASP A 851 -18.13 -24.22 15.79
CA ASP A 851 -19.02 -24.33 14.62
C ASP A 851 -20.48 -24.53 15.03
N LEU A 852 -20.70 -25.39 16.03
CA LEU A 852 -22.02 -25.64 16.61
C LEU A 852 -22.62 -24.36 17.20
N LEU A 853 -21.84 -23.64 18.02
CA LEU A 853 -22.30 -22.40 18.67
C LEU A 853 -22.56 -21.29 17.67
N VAL A 854 -21.71 -21.13 16.64
CA VAL A 854 -21.89 -20.12 15.60
C VAL A 854 -23.14 -20.41 14.78
N ARG A 855 -23.33 -21.65 14.32
CA ARG A 855 -24.51 -22.04 13.52
C ARG A 855 -25.82 -21.91 14.30
N LEU A 856 -25.87 -22.41 15.54
CA LEU A 856 -27.06 -22.28 16.39
C LEU A 856 -27.31 -20.83 16.81
N GLY A 857 -26.26 -20.08 17.15
CA GLY A 857 -26.37 -18.70 17.53
C GLY A 857 -26.85 -17.79 16.41
N LEU A 858 -26.38 -18.03 15.17
CA LEU A 858 -26.86 -17.33 13.99
C LEU A 858 -28.33 -17.65 13.76
N LEU A 859 -28.71 -18.93 13.81
CA LEU A 859 -30.10 -19.35 13.65
C LEU A 859 -31.03 -18.71 14.68
N LYS A 860 -30.64 -18.71 15.97
CA LYS A 860 -31.44 -18.07 17.03
C LYS A 860 -31.62 -16.58 16.76
N MET A 861 -30.53 -15.89 16.43
CA MET A 861 -30.54 -14.45 16.16
C MET A 861 -31.46 -14.08 14.99
N VAL A 862 -31.44 -14.83 13.87
CA VAL A 862 -32.33 -14.55 12.73
C VAL A 862 -33.76 -15.05 12.91
N SER A 863 -34.02 -15.89 13.91
CA SER A 863 -35.37 -16.41 14.22
C SER A 863 -36.11 -15.55 15.24
N GLU A 864 -35.46 -14.53 15.81
CA GLU A 864 -36.11 -13.57 16.70
C GLU A 864 -37.14 -12.72 15.94
N ILE A 865 -38.20 -12.31 16.63
CA ILE A 865 -39.29 -11.51 16.05
C ILE A 865 -38.85 -10.04 15.86
N GLY A 866 -38.00 -9.54 16.76
CA GLY A 866 -37.47 -8.18 16.71
C GLY A 866 -36.42 -8.02 15.61
N GLY A 867 -36.52 -6.96 14.81
CA GLY A 867 -35.54 -6.67 13.76
C GLY A 867 -34.14 -6.42 14.33
N LEU A 868 -33.13 -7.02 13.72
CA LEU A 868 -31.73 -6.84 14.14
C LEU A 868 -31.30 -5.38 14.00
N THR A 869 -30.71 -4.77 15.04
CA THR A 869 -30.14 -3.43 14.98
C THR A 869 -28.61 -3.48 15.11
N LEU A 870 -27.94 -2.36 14.79
CA LEU A 870 -26.49 -2.25 14.94
C LEU A 870 -26.05 -2.38 16.41
N GLU A 871 -26.93 -2.07 17.36
CA GLU A 871 -26.67 -2.11 18.79
C GLU A 871 -26.80 -3.53 19.38
N THR A 872 -27.59 -4.40 18.76
CA THR A 872 -27.86 -5.76 19.26
C THR A 872 -27.01 -6.83 18.58
N ILE A 873 -26.46 -6.54 17.40
CA ILE A 873 -25.69 -7.52 16.61
C ILE A 873 -24.28 -7.72 17.20
N PRO A 874 -23.77 -8.96 17.27
CA PRO A 874 -22.38 -9.20 17.65
C PRO A 874 -21.39 -8.46 16.75
N GLU A 875 -20.27 -8.01 17.31
CA GLU A 875 -19.25 -7.24 16.58
C GLU A 875 -18.70 -8.02 15.38
N THR A 876 -18.63 -9.35 15.50
CA THR A 876 -18.21 -10.28 14.42
C THR A 876 -19.18 -10.36 13.25
N PHE A 877 -20.41 -9.84 13.37
CA PHE A 877 -21.42 -9.86 12.31
C PHE A 877 -21.86 -8.46 11.84
N GLN A 878 -21.22 -7.37 12.30
CA GLN A 878 -21.57 -6.01 11.89
C GLN A 878 -21.59 -5.82 10.36
N LEU A 879 -20.60 -6.39 9.64
CA LEU A 879 -20.55 -6.35 8.17
C LEU A 879 -21.68 -7.13 7.49
N ASN A 880 -22.31 -8.06 8.22
CA ASN A 880 -23.36 -8.95 7.73
C ASN A 880 -24.76 -8.54 8.17
N LEU A 881 -24.95 -7.36 8.78
CA LEU A 881 -26.25 -6.92 9.32
C LEU A 881 -27.36 -6.92 8.27
N THR A 882 -27.10 -6.34 7.09
CA THR A 882 -28.08 -6.27 5.99
C THR A 882 -28.47 -7.67 5.49
N ARG A 883 -27.47 -8.54 5.31
CA ARG A 883 -27.66 -9.95 4.92
C ARG A 883 -28.47 -10.73 5.96
N LEU A 884 -28.18 -10.55 7.25
CA LEU A 884 -28.90 -11.22 8.33
C LEU A 884 -30.33 -10.71 8.46
N ARG A 885 -30.58 -9.41 8.22
CA ARG A 885 -31.94 -8.87 8.11
C ARG A 885 -32.70 -9.45 6.92
N ALA A 886 -32.04 -9.62 5.77
CA ALA A 886 -32.66 -10.27 4.62
C ALA A 886 -33.04 -11.72 4.94
N ILE A 887 -32.16 -12.47 5.61
CA ILE A 887 -32.46 -13.83 6.09
C ILE A 887 -33.63 -13.84 7.08
N GLN A 888 -33.63 -12.94 8.06
CA GLN A 888 -34.73 -12.79 9.02
C GLN A 888 -36.07 -12.50 8.31
N SER A 889 -36.06 -11.60 7.33
CA SER A 889 -37.24 -11.31 6.49
C SER A 889 -37.71 -12.55 5.73
N GLN A 890 -36.79 -13.35 5.16
CA GLN A 890 -37.15 -14.60 4.47
C GLN A 890 -37.74 -15.65 5.44
N ILE A 891 -37.20 -15.79 6.65
CA ILE A 891 -37.77 -16.67 7.69
C ILE A 891 -39.17 -16.21 8.09
N GLN A 892 -39.37 -14.89 8.26
CA GLN A 892 -40.68 -14.31 8.55
C GLN A 892 -41.67 -14.52 7.39
N LYS A 893 -41.24 -14.38 6.13
CA LYS A 893 -42.03 -14.73 4.94
C LYS A 893 -42.43 -16.20 4.96
N ILE A 894 -41.52 -17.12 5.28
CA ILE A 894 -41.81 -18.56 5.39
C ILE A 894 -42.85 -18.82 6.50
N ILE A 895 -42.74 -18.15 7.65
CA ILE A 895 -43.71 -18.25 8.76
C ILE A 895 -45.10 -17.77 8.30
N LEU A 896 -45.17 -16.58 7.70
CA LEU A 896 -46.41 -16.00 7.19
C LEU A 896 -47.08 -16.92 6.16
N VAL A 897 -46.33 -17.38 5.15
CA VAL A 897 -46.85 -18.30 4.12
C VAL A 897 -47.26 -19.63 4.73
N SER A 898 -46.55 -20.14 5.73
CA SER A 898 -46.94 -21.38 6.43
C SER A 898 -48.26 -21.25 7.19
N ILE A 899 -48.47 -20.13 7.89
CA ILE A 899 -49.73 -19.85 8.60
C ILE A 899 -50.87 -19.66 7.58
N SER A 900 -50.61 -18.93 6.50
CA SER A 900 -51.54 -18.74 5.39
C SER A 900 -51.98 -20.06 4.76
N VAL A 901 -51.04 -20.94 4.46
CA VAL A 901 -51.31 -22.29 3.90
C VAL A 901 -52.06 -23.16 4.91
N LEU A 902 -51.70 -23.11 6.19
CA LEU A 902 -52.42 -23.84 7.24
C LEU A 902 -53.89 -23.44 7.32
N ILE A 903 -54.18 -22.14 7.30
CA ILE A 903 -55.56 -21.63 7.33
C ILE A 903 -56.31 -22.04 6.06
N LEU A 904 -55.67 -21.95 4.88
CA LEU A 904 -56.25 -22.40 3.62
C LEU A 904 -56.56 -23.90 3.62
N GLN A 905 -55.66 -24.73 4.14
CA GLN A 905 -55.90 -26.17 4.26
C GLN A 905 -57.05 -26.48 5.22
N GLN A 906 -57.19 -25.72 6.32
CA GLN A 906 -58.31 -25.86 7.25
C GLN A 906 -59.64 -25.47 6.60
N THR A 907 -59.68 -24.43 5.76
CA THR A 907 -60.89 -24.03 5.05
C THR A 907 -61.25 -25.00 3.91
N LEU A 908 -60.26 -25.51 3.17
CA LEU A 908 -60.47 -26.50 2.11
C LEU A 908 -60.88 -27.89 2.65
N ALA A 909 -60.37 -28.30 3.82
CA ALA A 909 -60.75 -29.55 4.46
C ALA A 909 -62.24 -29.58 4.87
N SER A 910 -62.86 -28.43 5.10
CA SER A 910 -64.32 -28.33 5.31
C SER A 910 -65.14 -28.65 4.03
N HIS A 911 -64.50 -28.67 2.86
CA HIS A 911 -65.13 -28.67 1.53
C HIS A 911 -64.76 -29.89 0.65
N LYS A 912 -64.28 -31.02 1.21
CA LYS A 912 -63.98 -32.29 0.47
C LYS A 912 -63.40 -32.09 -0.95
N ALA A 913 -62.47 -31.14 -1.13
CA ALA A 913 -61.89 -30.85 -2.43
C ALA A 913 -60.85 -31.92 -2.81
N SER A 914 -60.86 -32.40 -4.06
CA SER A 914 -59.93 -33.44 -4.54
C SER A 914 -58.53 -32.92 -4.90
N ASP A 915 -58.33 -31.58 -4.91
CA ASP A 915 -57.15 -30.92 -5.49
C ASP A 915 -56.40 -30.03 -4.48
N VAL A 916 -56.27 -30.48 -3.22
CA VAL A 916 -55.72 -29.66 -2.12
C VAL A 916 -54.23 -29.31 -2.34
N GLU A 917 -53.44 -30.20 -2.92
CA GLU A 917 -51.99 -29.98 -3.13
C GLU A 917 -51.69 -28.96 -4.23
N THR A 918 -52.44 -28.99 -5.33
CA THR A 918 -52.27 -28.05 -6.47
C THR A 918 -52.71 -26.64 -6.09
N ILE A 919 -53.81 -26.51 -5.35
CA ILE A 919 -54.30 -25.23 -4.80
C ILE A 919 -53.29 -24.67 -3.79
N THR A 920 -52.74 -25.51 -2.92
CA THR A 920 -51.71 -25.11 -1.94
C THR A 920 -50.44 -24.58 -2.64
N TRP A 921 -49.95 -25.29 -3.66
CA TRP A 921 -48.77 -24.85 -4.42
C TRP A 921 -49.00 -23.52 -5.14
N THR A 922 -50.17 -23.35 -5.74
CA THR A 922 -50.56 -22.11 -6.42
C THR A 922 -50.64 -20.94 -5.43
N CYS A 923 -51.20 -21.16 -4.25
CA CYS A 923 -51.24 -20.18 -3.17
C CYS A 923 -49.84 -19.75 -2.73
N ILE A 924 -48.91 -20.71 -2.53
CA ILE A 924 -47.53 -20.41 -2.14
C ILE A 924 -46.86 -19.50 -3.18
N ASN A 925 -46.94 -19.83 -4.48
CA ASN A 925 -46.30 -19.04 -5.51
C ASN A 925 -46.88 -17.62 -5.61
N ARG A 926 -48.22 -17.47 -5.59
CA ARG A 926 -48.86 -16.15 -5.62
C ARG A 926 -48.50 -15.31 -4.39
N LEU A 927 -48.45 -15.91 -3.20
CA LEU A 927 -48.06 -15.21 -1.98
C LEU A 927 -46.60 -14.75 -2.06
N TYR A 928 -45.67 -15.57 -2.56
CA TYR A 928 -44.29 -15.15 -2.75
C TYR A 928 -44.16 -14.04 -3.81
N GLU A 929 -44.81 -14.17 -4.97
CA GLU A 929 -44.83 -13.13 -6.01
C GLU A 929 -45.34 -11.79 -5.45
N MET A 930 -46.41 -11.82 -4.66
CA MET A 930 -46.98 -10.64 -4.01
C MET A 930 -46.02 -10.04 -2.96
N LEU A 931 -45.47 -10.86 -2.06
CA LEU A 931 -44.56 -10.42 -0.99
C LEU A 931 -43.18 -9.96 -1.51
N ASP A 932 -42.79 -10.38 -2.71
CA ASP A 932 -41.57 -9.91 -3.36
C ASP A 932 -41.80 -8.63 -4.18
N ALA A 933 -42.99 -8.45 -4.77
CA ALA A 933 -43.34 -7.24 -5.51
C ALA A 933 -43.68 -6.04 -4.60
N LYS A 934 -44.30 -6.29 -3.44
CA LYS A 934 -44.74 -5.25 -2.49
C LYS A 934 -44.29 -5.60 -1.06
N PRO A 935 -43.18 -5.02 -0.56
CA PRO A 935 -42.71 -5.28 0.80
C PRO A 935 -43.66 -4.78 1.89
N ASP A 936 -44.50 -3.78 1.56
CA ASP A 936 -45.54 -3.23 2.45
C ASP A 936 -46.91 -3.92 2.31
N ALA A 937 -46.96 -5.09 1.64
CA ALA A 937 -48.20 -5.85 1.48
C ALA A 937 -48.82 -6.18 2.84
N GLY A 938 -50.04 -5.71 3.05
CA GLY A 938 -50.79 -5.89 4.26
C GLY A 938 -51.73 -7.10 4.19
N LEU A 939 -52.62 -7.16 5.19
CA LEU A 939 -53.65 -8.18 5.28
C LEU A 939 -54.60 -8.17 4.07
N SER A 940 -54.86 -7.00 3.49
CA SER A 940 -55.81 -6.82 2.39
C SER A 940 -55.36 -7.55 1.12
N GLU A 941 -54.09 -7.39 0.74
CA GLU A 941 -53.50 -8.05 -0.42
C GLU A 941 -53.43 -9.57 -0.24
N ILE A 942 -53.09 -10.03 0.97
CA ILE A 942 -53.11 -11.46 1.31
C ILE A 942 -54.53 -12.02 1.15
N MET A 943 -55.56 -11.30 1.60
CA MET A 943 -56.96 -11.74 1.48
C MET A 943 -57.45 -11.76 0.02
N GLU A 944 -56.97 -10.86 -0.82
CA GLU A 944 -57.27 -10.86 -2.25
C GLU A 944 -56.74 -12.14 -2.93
N THR A 945 -55.51 -12.55 -2.61
CA THR A 945 -54.95 -13.80 -3.15
C THR A 945 -55.75 -15.03 -2.73
N PHE A 946 -56.25 -15.09 -1.49
CA PHE A 946 -57.13 -16.18 -1.04
C PHE A 946 -58.50 -16.17 -1.72
N SER A 947 -59.03 -14.98 -2.01
CA SER A 947 -60.35 -14.81 -2.63
C SER A 947 -60.38 -15.38 -4.04
N GLU A 948 -59.32 -15.16 -4.82
CA GLU A 948 -59.16 -15.71 -6.17
C GLU A 948 -59.01 -17.24 -6.19
N LEU A 949 -58.65 -17.87 -5.06
CA LEU A 949 -58.40 -19.32 -4.97
C LEU A 949 -59.62 -20.11 -4.47
N LEU A 950 -60.61 -19.44 -3.86
CA LEU A 950 -61.71 -20.09 -3.12
C LEU A 950 -63.07 -20.08 -3.84
N ASP A 951 -63.16 -19.62 -5.09
CA ASP A 951 -64.34 -19.58 -5.99
C ASP A 951 -65.63 -20.23 -5.41
N SER A 952 -66.42 -19.46 -4.65
CA SER A 952 -67.65 -19.95 -4.01
C SER A 952 -68.60 -18.80 -3.67
N ASP A 953 -69.91 -19.00 -3.87
CA ASP A 953 -70.99 -18.02 -3.61
C ASP A 953 -71.09 -17.51 -2.15
N ASP A 954 -70.42 -18.17 -1.19
CA ASP A 954 -70.31 -17.79 0.23
C ASP A 954 -69.01 -17.01 0.57
N ALA A 955 -68.35 -16.41 -0.44
CA ALA A 955 -66.99 -15.88 -0.31
C ALA A 955 -66.83 -14.85 0.83
N GLU A 956 -67.80 -13.98 1.06
CA GLU A 956 -67.61 -12.81 1.94
C GLU A 956 -67.55 -13.15 3.44
N THR A 957 -68.40 -14.08 3.89
CA THR A 957 -68.37 -14.54 5.30
C THR A 957 -67.14 -15.40 5.58
N LYS A 958 -66.70 -16.20 4.59
CA LYS A 958 -65.47 -17.01 4.66
C LYS A 958 -64.21 -16.14 4.65
N LYS A 959 -64.16 -15.09 3.82
CA LYS A 959 -63.08 -14.10 3.82
C LYS A 959 -62.93 -13.45 5.19
N GLN A 960 -64.02 -13.04 5.82
CA GLN A 960 -63.96 -12.44 7.16
C GLN A 960 -63.46 -13.42 8.22
N VAL A 961 -63.85 -14.69 8.14
CA VAL A 961 -63.36 -15.75 9.05
C VAL A 961 -61.86 -16.00 8.84
N ILE A 962 -61.40 -16.10 7.59
CA ILE A 962 -59.98 -16.28 7.24
C ILE A 962 -59.15 -15.07 7.69
N ALA A 963 -59.61 -13.85 7.44
CA ALA A 963 -58.95 -12.62 7.87
C ALA A 963 -58.82 -12.57 9.40
N ASN A 964 -59.90 -12.88 10.12
CA ASN A 964 -59.90 -12.91 11.58
C ASN A 964 -58.98 -14.02 12.14
N MET A 965 -58.93 -15.19 11.48
CA MET A 965 -58.01 -16.27 11.84
C MET A 965 -56.56 -15.89 11.59
N LEU A 966 -56.26 -15.22 10.48
CA LEU A 966 -54.92 -14.83 10.10
C LEU A 966 -54.38 -13.71 10.99
N VAL A 967 -55.20 -12.69 11.29
CA VAL A 967 -54.83 -11.64 12.25
C VAL A 967 -54.56 -12.21 13.63
N LYS A 968 -55.41 -13.10 14.14
CA LYS A 968 -55.20 -13.75 15.45
C LYS A 968 -53.94 -14.64 15.44
N SER A 969 -53.75 -15.42 14.38
CA SER A 969 -52.62 -16.35 14.27
C SER A 969 -51.27 -15.66 14.03
N LEU A 970 -51.26 -14.37 13.68
CA LEU A 970 -50.03 -13.58 13.52
C LEU A 970 -49.73 -12.68 14.72
N GLN A 971 -50.62 -12.61 15.72
CA GLN A 971 -50.37 -11.84 16.94
C GLN A 971 -49.29 -12.49 17.81
N ALA A 972 -48.47 -11.67 18.45
CA ALA A 972 -47.44 -12.12 19.37
C ALA A 972 -48.08 -12.86 20.57
N GLY A 973 -47.61 -14.08 20.84
CA GLY A 973 -48.12 -14.93 21.92
C GLY A 973 -49.22 -15.91 21.51
N ASP A 974 -49.67 -15.89 20.26
CA ASP A 974 -50.62 -16.88 19.77
C ASP A 974 -49.97 -18.30 19.69
N PRO A 975 -50.67 -19.36 20.13
CA PRO A 975 -50.14 -20.72 20.10
C PRO A 975 -49.90 -21.24 18.68
N VAL A 976 -50.65 -20.79 17.66
CA VAL A 976 -50.42 -21.19 16.26
C VAL A 976 -49.11 -20.56 15.78
N PHE A 977 -48.93 -19.26 15.99
CA PHE A 977 -47.66 -18.58 15.67
C PHE A 977 -46.46 -19.27 16.32
N THR A 978 -46.54 -19.50 17.63
CA THR A 978 -45.45 -20.10 18.42
C THR A 978 -45.09 -21.50 17.91
N ARG A 979 -46.10 -22.33 17.60
CA ARG A 979 -45.88 -23.69 17.11
C ARG A 979 -45.33 -23.72 15.68
N VAL A 980 -45.81 -22.84 14.81
CA VAL A 980 -45.33 -22.74 13.42
C VAL A 980 -43.90 -22.19 13.40
N SER A 981 -43.63 -21.10 14.13
CA SER A 981 -42.29 -20.53 14.34
C SER A 981 -41.32 -21.59 14.87
N GLN A 982 -41.69 -22.33 15.93
CA GLN A 982 -40.85 -23.40 16.47
C GLN A 982 -40.61 -24.53 15.45
N THR A 983 -41.61 -24.90 14.66
CA THR A 983 -41.46 -25.96 13.65
C THR A 983 -40.53 -25.53 12.52
N ILE A 984 -40.64 -24.28 12.07
CA ILE A 984 -39.76 -23.68 11.07
C ILE A 984 -38.34 -23.55 11.63
N TYR A 985 -38.18 -23.10 12.88
CA TYR A 985 -36.89 -23.09 13.57
C TYR A 985 -36.23 -24.48 13.57
N LEU A 986 -36.96 -25.53 13.93
CA LEU A 986 -36.45 -26.90 13.91
C LEU A 986 -36.12 -27.40 12.50
N ALA A 987 -36.90 -27.02 11.49
CA ALA A 987 -36.64 -27.35 10.09
C ALA A 987 -35.38 -26.62 9.56
N THR A 988 -35.20 -25.34 9.90
CA THR A 988 -33.99 -24.58 9.54
C THR A 988 -32.77 -25.10 10.32
N ARG A 989 -32.91 -25.46 11.60
CA ARG A 989 -31.86 -26.12 12.41
C ARG A 989 -31.39 -27.40 11.74
N ALA A 990 -32.34 -28.23 11.34
CA ALA A 990 -32.08 -29.46 10.60
C ALA A 990 -31.28 -29.22 9.31
N ALA A 991 -31.68 -28.20 8.53
CA ALA A 991 -31.02 -27.85 7.28
C ALA A 991 -29.61 -27.29 7.47
N VAL A 992 -29.42 -26.43 8.47
CA VAL A 992 -28.13 -25.79 8.80
C VAL A 992 -27.11 -26.81 9.34
N MET A 993 -27.56 -27.86 10.02
CA MET A 993 -26.67 -28.85 10.64
C MET A 993 -26.33 -30.04 9.73
N ALA A 994 -27.26 -30.46 8.86
CA ALA A 994 -27.09 -31.68 8.05
C ALA A 994 -26.21 -31.47 6.80
N GLY A 995 -25.28 -32.40 6.54
CA GLY A 995 -24.36 -32.33 5.39
C GLY A 995 -24.90 -32.86 4.07
N ASN A 996 -25.62 -34.00 4.08
CA ASN A 996 -26.08 -34.66 2.86
C ASN A 996 -27.40 -34.07 2.36
N ASN A 997 -27.41 -33.50 1.15
CA ASN A 997 -28.59 -32.87 0.53
C ASN A 997 -29.86 -33.75 0.53
N THR A 998 -29.73 -35.07 0.38
CA THR A 998 -30.90 -35.99 0.37
C THR A 998 -31.49 -36.20 1.77
N LYS A 999 -30.65 -36.51 2.76
CA LYS A 999 -31.07 -36.64 4.17
C LYS A 999 -31.52 -35.30 4.75
N ARG A 1000 -30.84 -34.21 4.38
CA ARG A 1000 -31.19 -32.83 4.71
C ARG A 1000 -32.62 -32.52 4.27
N LYS A 1001 -32.94 -32.74 3.00
CA LYS A 1001 -34.29 -32.49 2.46
C LYS A 1001 -35.36 -33.37 3.14
N GLN A 1002 -35.08 -34.66 3.32
CA GLN A 1002 -36.01 -35.55 4.03
C GLN A 1002 -36.29 -35.08 5.46
N LEU A 1003 -35.26 -34.67 6.21
CA LEU A 1003 -35.43 -34.23 7.59
C LEU A 1003 -36.24 -32.92 7.66
N VAL A 1004 -35.95 -31.96 6.78
CA VAL A 1004 -36.72 -30.71 6.63
C VAL A 1004 -38.18 -31.01 6.31
N GLU A 1005 -38.46 -31.84 5.30
CA GLU A 1005 -39.82 -32.22 4.92
C GLU A 1005 -40.57 -32.92 6.07
N THR A 1006 -39.92 -33.81 6.82
CA THR A 1006 -40.56 -34.50 7.96
C THR A 1006 -40.98 -33.53 9.07
N MET A 1007 -40.21 -32.46 9.30
CA MET A 1007 -40.54 -31.43 10.27
C MET A 1007 -41.66 -30.53 9.76
N LEU A 1008 -41.56 -30.04 8.52
CA LEU A 1008 -42.58 -29.17 7.91
C LEU A 1008 -43.92 -29.86 7.67
N ARG A 1009 -43.93 -31.19 7.49
CA ARG A 1009 -45.17 -31.98 7.37
C ARG A 1009 -46.05 -31.89 8.62
N ARG A 1010 -45.48 -31.60 9.79
CA ARG A 1010 -46.25 -31.39 11.06
C ARG A 1010 -47.19 -30.19 10.98
N ILE A 1011 -46.90 -29.24 10.09
CA ILE A 1011 -47.69 -28.02 9.84
C ILE A 1011 -48.20 -27.95 8.40
N GLY A 1012 -48.26 -29.07 7.66
CA GLY A 1012 -48.81 -29.08 6.28
C GLY A 1012 -48.03 -28.27 5.25
N ALA A 1013 -46.82 -27.80 5.57
CA ALA A 1013 -46.02 -26.88 4.75
C ALA A 1013 -44.80 -27.55 4.09
N ALA A 1014 -44.90 -28.86 3.79
CA ALA A 1014 -43.77 -29.63 3.24
C ALA A 1014 -43.24 -29.09 1.90
N SER A 1015 -44.10 -28.44 1.11
CA SER A 1015 -43.75 -27.78 -0.15
C SER A 1015 -42.79 -26.59 0.00
N LEU A 1016 -42.65 -26.03 1.21
CA LEU A 1016 -41.70 -24.94 1.51
C LEU A 1016 -40.28 -25.45 1.83
N SER A 1017 -40.02 -26.77 1.73
CA SER A 1017 -38.71 -27.35 2.07
C SER A 1017 -37.57 -26.70 1.29
N ASP A 1018 -37.76 -26.41 0.01
CA ASP A 1018 -36.72 -25.84 -0.85
C ASP A 1018 -36.40 -24.40 -0.45
N LYS A 1019 -37.39 -23.62 0.00
CA LYS A 1019 -37.19 -22.26 0.54
C LYS A 1019 -36.47 -22.27 1.88
N VAL A 1020 -36.79 -23.20 2.77
CA VAL A 1020 -36.05 -23.39 4.03
C VAL A 1020 -34.59 -23.77 3.77
N ILE A 1021 -34.33 -24.65 2.79
CA ILE A 1021 -32.97 -25.04 2.41
C ILE A 1021 -32.20 -23.85 1.82
N GLU A 1022 -32.81 -23.06 0.94
CA GLU A 1022 -32.21 -21.86 0.34
C GLU A 1022 -31.73 -20.87 1.43
N VAL A 1023 -32.59 -20.55 2.40
CA VAL A 1023 -32.25 -19.68 3.53
C VAL A 1023 -31.14 -20.29 4.40
N SER A 1024 -31.21 -21.61 4.63
CA SER A 1024 -30.23 -22.33 5.43
C SER A 1024 -28.85 -22.37 4.79
N ASP A 1025 -28.76 -22.48 3.47
CA ASP A 1025 -27.50 -22.49 2.73
C ASP A 1025 -26.76 -21.14 2.88
N ILE A 1026 -27.50 -20.02 2.87
CA ILE A 1026 -26.94 -18.69 3.14
C ILE A 1026 -26.43 -18.60 4.59
N LEU A 1027 -27.21 -19.10 5.57
CA LEU A 1027 -26.78 -19.14 6.98
C LEU A 1027 -25.52 -19.99 7.19
N VAL A 1028 -25.44 -21.14 6.54
CA VAL A 1028 -24.26 -22.02 6.57
C VAL A 1028 -23.04 -21.32 5.98
N LEU A 1029 -23.21 -20.58 4.88
CA LEU A 1029 -22.13 -19.81 4.28
C LEU A 1029 -21.62 -18.72 5.24
N VAL A 1030 -22.52 -17.94 5.85
CA VAL A 1030 -22.16 -16.92 6.85
C VAL A 1030 -21.44 -17.55 8.04
N ALA A 1031 -21.91 -18.71 8.53
CA ALA A 1031 -21.27 -19.44 9.61
C ALA A 1031 -19.85 -19.89 9.24
N ASN A 1032 -19.65 -20.44 8.04
CA ASN A 1032 -18.35 -20.93 7.57
C ASN A 1032 -17.34 -19.80 7.39
N VAL A 1033 -17.76 -18.67 6.80
CA VAL A 1033 -16.90 -17.50 6.63
C VAL A 1033 -16.56 -16.92 8.00
N SER A 1034 -17.55 -16.75 8.87
CA SER A 1034 -17.35 -16.24 10.23
C SER A 1034 -16.40 -17.11 11.05
N ARG A 1035 -16.52 -18.43 10.94
CA ARG A 1035 -15.58 -19.38 11.55
C ARG A 1035 -14.16 -19.22 10.99
N SER A 1036 -14.01 -19.03 9.69
CA SER A 1036 -12.71 -18.88 9.03
C SER A 1036 -12.02 -17.57 9.41
N VAL A 1037 -12.78 -16.48 9.51
CA VAL A 1037 -12.27 -15.14 9.82
C VAL A 1037 -12.08 -14.95 11.33
N HIS A 1038 -13.07 -15.32 12.15
CA HIS A 1038 -13.13 -15.00 13.58
C HIS A 1038 -12.89 -16.20 14.51
N GLY A 1039 -12.60 -17.40 13.99
CA GLY A 1039 -12.49 -18.64 14.77
C GLY A 1039 -11.56 -18.54 15.99
N LEU A 1040 -10.39 -17.91 15.84
CA LEU A 1040 -9.44 -17.72 16.95
C LEU A 1040 -10.00 -16.84 18.08
N TRP A 1041 -10.79 -15.81 17.76
CA TRP A 1041 -11.45 -14.97 18.78
C TRP A 1041 -12.56 -15.75 19.48
N TYR A 1042 -13.32 -16.58 18.75
CA TYR A 1042 -14.33 -17.45 19.35
C TYR A 1042 -13.70 -18.48 20.31
N GLU A 1043 -12.59 -19.10 19.93
CA GLU A 1043 -11.86 -20.04 20.78
C GLU A 1043 -11.37 -19.35 22.07
N GLU A 1044 -10.80 -18.14 21.97
CA GLU A 1044 -10.35 -17.39 23.15
C GLU A 1044 -11.50 -17.00 24.08
N LEU A 1045 -12.63 -16.55 23.52
CA LEU A 1045 -13.82 -16.19 24.30
C LEU A 1045 -14.46 -17.39 25.03
N LEU A 1046 -14.27 -18.60 24.50
CA LEU A 1046 -14.79 -19.84 25.07
C LEU A 1046 -13.83 -20.51 26.06
N LYS A 1047 -12.57 -20.07 26.16
CA LYS A 1047 -11.68 -20.52 27.23
C LYS A 1047 -12.28 -20.10 28.57
N LYS A 1048 -12.32 -21.04 29.51
CA LYS A 1048 -12.71 -20.72 30.89
C LYS A 1048 -11.75 -19.64 31.42
N PRO A 1049 -12.23 -18.64 32.17
CA PRO A 1049 -11.32 -17.73 32.85
C PRO A 1049 -10.44 -18.58 33.76
N ASN A 1050 -9.14 -18.56 33.52
CA ASN A 1050 -8.17 -19.03 34.50
C ASN A 1050 -8.30 -18.07 35.69
N PHE A 1051 -9.07 -18.47 36.70
CA PHE A 1051 -8.94 -17.88 38.02
C PHE A 1051 -7.57 -18.30 38.54
N ASN A 1052 -6.58 -17.44 38.34
CA ASN A 1052 -5.36 -17.40 39.13
C ASN A 1052 -5.45 -16.23 40.09
#